data_AF-A0A945QT72-F1
#
_entry.id   AF-A0A945QT72-F1
#
_cell.length_a   1.000
_cell.length_b   1.000
_cell.length_c   1.000
_cell.angle_alpha   90.00
_cell.angle_beta   90.00
_cell.angle_gamma   90.00
#
_symmetry.space_group_name_H-M   'P 1'
#
loop_
_entity.id
_entity.type
_entity.pdbx_description
1 polymer ?
#
loop_
_entity_poly.entity_id
_entity_poly.type
_entity_poly.pdbx_seq_one_letter_code
_entity_poly.pdbx_strand_id
1 'polypeptide(L)'
;MQKILFIAGMVAVLANCVVVDAAEPVFVAERPAEIAATIGFGGMLVTVPYMPTTSAGYADFNAELHKAFTALHEGGVAVVVEIVPGVAPQPLGRIRPYLDHKGIMQGGGGDQTWLPEFDDDFVAFTSAIAGEYGRPQGPVVALTLGGIERADLPRRAELAQLVVQAVEGTEVEVRRVERQFVDVVATLPVRVALNRAVGSSDLVRVYGLDDGADADRALVAAQRFVGGRDFSRLIFAHGVPWVFAFAGLAGDEEDGSLVLVGDMDAVAPGRASSRGIALDGARMRIVAGPYRLYDAMGVSMPMTDGEWPVPLDGRGFYLRGDGTEGSFAALVTAVRAAQIEGVEPLSVVARDMTAAVDRGAVLKLMVGNVLNRPIEGVLKVELGALVVDAPARLRLAPHERQLIEVKIVGGEAVAENIYPLRVEFDTGVDGVAVHEEVMRVNLIGRQTIKVDGKLGDWTEALPQSLGRGVTGWLAYDDTYLYVAAKVRDRIEDPGTLRFADRDDDTFFYPQVSHELDLSQALFKVDRVHKRSANPAHLWRPDGTGRIDGRWENSTKTQAFAIDLTIPDGKPRQVALYIPPGEFDAAGMDIELYDRKRQMSLGRERLETLGKGVYAVYRLAGKVRITLRVHDWHYRARLAGIFFDPADKASGFVGFDRETSGEWFDRYGAEGFYVVGAERIDPPDISLRVPKVIK
;
A
#
# COMPACT_ATOMS: atom_id res chain seq x y z
N MET A 1 15.81 -17.58 10.29
CA MET A 1 16.91 -16.72 10.77
C MET A 1 16.83 -15.25 10.31
N GLN A 2 15.88 -14.86 9.44
CA GLN A 2 15.74 -13.48 8.92
C GLN A 2 14.82 -12.53 9.72
N LYS A 3 14.11 -12.99 10.76
CA LYS A 3 13.21 -12.13 11.57
C LYS A 3 13.81 -11.59 12.87
N ILE A 4 15.00 -12.04 13.27
CA ILE A 4 15.61 -11.72 14.58
C ILE A 4 16.66 -10.60 14.50
N LEU A 5 17.09 -10.20 13.30
CA LEU A 5 17.98 -9.03 13.12
C LEU A 5 17.26 -7.67 13.16
N PHE A 6 15.93 -7.64 13.16
CA PHE A 6 15.16 -6.39 13.00
C PHE A 6 15.08 -5.53 14.27
N ILE A 7 15.12 -6.15 15.46
CA ILE A 7 14.84 -5.48 16.75
C ILE A 7 16.08 -4.74 17.30
N ALA A 8 17.28 -5.26 17.06
CA ALA A 8 18.52 -4.51 17.26
C ALA A 8 18.84 -3.63 16.04
N GLY A 9 18.35 -4.03 14.85
CA GLY A 9 18.57 -3.36 13.58
C GLY A 9 18.17 -1.89 13.60
N MET A 10 16.92 -1.51 13.89
CA MET A 10 16.53 -0.12 13.68
C MET A 10 17.16 0.88 14.68
N VAL A 11 17.42 0.49 15.93
CA VAL A 11 18.11 1.37 16.91
C VAL A 11 19.63 1.34 16.70
N ALA A 12 20.23 0.22 16.28
CA ALA A 12 21.65 0.20 15.87
C ALA A 12 21.87 0.84 14.50
N VAL A 13 20.88 0.82 13.60
CA VAL A 13 20.81 1.58 12.35
C VAL A 13 20.65 3.05 12.70
N LEU A 14 19.69 3.48 13.52
CA LEU A 14 19.59 4.90 13.90
C LEU A 14 20.73 5.43 14.80
N ALA A 15 21.44 4.56 15.53
CA ALA A 15 22.60 4.93 16.35
C ALA A 15 23.96 4.77 15.64
N ASN A 16 24.07 3.94 14.61
CA ASN A 16 25.28 3.73 13.78
C ASN A 16 25.00 3.87 12.27
N CYS A 17 23.99 4.63 11.87
CA CYS A 17 23.61 4.81 10.47
C CYS A 17 24.76 5.51 9.79
N VAL A 18 25.32 4.86 8.77
CA VAL A 18 26.00 5.56 7.70
C VAL A 18 24.96 6.52 7.13
N VAL A 19 25.15 7.81 7.40
CA VAL A 19 24.34 8.89 6.83
C VAL A 19 24.39 8.72 5.33
N VAL A 20 23.24 8.40 4.73
CA VAL A 20 23.12 8.29 3.29
C VAL A 20 22.66 9.64 2.76
N ASP A 21 23.32 10.11 1.71
CA ASP A 21 23.35 11.47 1.16
C ASP A 21 22.10 12.32 1.47
N ALA A 22 22.28 13.33 2.32
CA ALA A 22 21.25 13.73 3.28
C ALA A 22 20.56 15.08 2.98
N ALA A 23 20.68 15.63 1.77
CA ALA A 23 20.07 16.93 1.42
C ALA A 23 18.97 16.86 0.34
N GLU A 24 18.19 15.76 0.29
CA GLU A 24 17.17 15.59 -0.74
C GLU A 24 15.81 16.22 -0.40
N PRO A 25 15.06 16.70 -1.41
CA PRO A 25 13.69 17.13 -1.23
C PRO A 25 12.76 15.95 -0.90
N VAL A 26 11.58 16.27 -0.39
CA VAL A 26 10.46 15.33 -0.29
C VAL A 26 9.88 15.15 -1.67
N PHE A 27 10.02 13.95 -2.24
CA PHE A 27 9.44 13.60 -3.53
C PHE A 27 7.97 13.21 -3.37
N VAL A 28 7.11 13.83 -4.17
CA VAL A 28 5.66 13.57 -4.16
C VAL A 28 5.21 12.84 -5.41
N ALA A 29 4.08 12.15 -5.32
CA ALA A 29 3.42 11.58 -6.49
C ALA A 29 3.05 12.67 -7.50
N GLU A 30 2.92 12.29 -8.76
CA GLU A 30 2.72 13.21 -9.87
C GLU A 30 1.55 14.19 -9.64
N ARG A 31 1.79 15.45 -10.01
CA ARG A 31 0.85 16.57 -9.97
C ARG A 31 1.01 17.35 -11.28
N PRO A 32 -0.03 18.08 -11.75
CA PRO A 32 0.12 18.99 -12.87
C PRO A 32 1.30 19.95 -12.66
N ALA A 33 2.15 20.11 -13.67
CA ALA A 33 3.42 20.82 -13.56
C ALA A 33 3.24 22.27 -13.08
N GLU A 34 2.18 22.96 -13.53
CA GLU A 34 1.88 24.33 -13.15
C GLU A 34 1.52 24.46 -11.66
N ILE A 35 0.86 23.43 -11.11
CA ILE A 35 0.55 23.37 -9.68
C ILE A 35 1.85 23.14 -8.91
N ALA A 36 2.60 22.09 -9.27
CA ALA A 36 3.84 21.73 -8.58
C ALA A 36 4.87 22.86 -8.55
N ALA A 37 4.99 23.61 -9.65
CA ALA A 37 5.90 24.76 -9.77
C ALA A 37 5.52 25.94 -8.87
N THR A 38 4.26 26.05 -8.40
CA THR A 38 3.77 27.22 -7.66
C THR A 38 3.51 26.97 -6.19
N ILE A 39 3.19 25.74 -5.78
CA ILE A 39 2.77 25.44 -4.40
C ILE A 39 3.90 25.02 -3.46
N GLY A 40 5.15 24.97 -3.94
CA GLY A 40 6.34 24.80 -3.11
C GLY A 40 6.74 23.35 -2.82
N PHE A 41 6.43 22.41 -3.71
CA PHE A 41 7.03 21.08 -3.65
C PHE A 41 8.53 21.16 -3.95
N GLY A 42 9.34 20.35 -3.24
CA GLY A 42 10.79 20.28 -3.50
C GLY A 42 11.16 19.25 -4.55
N GLY A 43 10.36 18.18 -4.68
CA GLY A 43 10.60 17.16 -5.69
C GLY A 43 9.34 16.39 -6.07
N MET A 44 9.33 15.83 -7.27
CA MET A 44 8.19 15.12 -7.84
C MET A 44 8.65 13.91 -8.67
N LEU A 45 7.89 12.83 -8.59
CA LEU A 45 7.97 11.74 -9.57
C LEU A 45 7.08 12.10 -10.77
N VAL A 46 7.63 12.11 -11.97
CA VAL A 46 6.86 12.31 -13.22
C VAL A 46 6.90 11.05 -14.05
N THR A 47 5.73 10.57 -14.46
CA THR A 47 5.60 9.39 -15.32
C THR A 47 5.74 9.80 -16.77
N VAL A 48 6.70 9.23 -17.49
CA VAL A 48 6.95 9.53 -18.91
C VAL A 48 6.79 8.25 -19.72
N PRO A 49 5.72 8.11 -20.54
CA PRO A 49 5.56 6.96 -21.40
C PRO A 49 6.60 6.97 -22.52
N TYR A 50 7.24 5.83 -22.77
CA TYR A 50 8.16 5.69 -23.89
C TYR A 50 7.41 5.86 -25.22
N MET A 51 7.79 6.90 -25.97
CA MET A 51 7.29 7.18 -27.30
C MET A 51 8.48 7.11 -28.28
N PRO A 52 8.47 6.18 -29.25
CA PRO A 52 9.57 6.06 -30.18
C PRO A 52 9.86 7.38 -30.89
N THR A 53 11.13 7.76 -31.00
CA THR A 53 11.52 9.08 -31.55
C THR A 53 11.13 9.25 -33.02
N THR A 54 10.87 8.14 -33.70
CA THR A 54 10.43 8.05 -35.09
C THR A 54 8.90 8.08 -35.26
N SER A 55 8.14 8.06 -34.17
CA SER A 55 6.67 8.05 -34.23
C SER A 55 6.11 9.43 -34.59
N ALA A 56 4.96 9.45 -35.29
CA ALA A 56 4.36 10.69 -35.80
C ALA A 56 3.98 11.71 -34.71
N GLY A 57 3.70 11.24 -33.48
CA GLY A 57 3.33 12.09 -32.34
C GLY A 57 4.51 12.57 -31.49
N TYR A 58 5.74 12.13 -31.79
CA TYR A 58 6.90 12.41 -30.94
C TYR A 58 7.21 13.90 -30.80
N ALA A 59 7.05 14.69 -31.87
CA ALA A 59 7.32 16.13 -31.85
C ALA A 59 6.40 16.88 -30.88
N ASP A 60 5.10 16.61 -30.94
CA ASP A 60 4.11 17.23 -30.06
C ASP A 60 4.31 16.77 -28.61
N PHE A 61 4.56 15.47 -28.41
CA PHE A 61 4.89 14.91 -27.10
C PHE A 61 6.13 15.58 -26.48
N ASN A 62 7.21 15.72 -27.24
CA ASN A 62 8.45 16.34 -26.75
C ASN A 62 8.26 17.83 -26.45
N ALA A 63 7.42 18.54 -27.21
CA ALA A 63 7.09 19.94 -26.93
C ALA A 63 6.35 20.12 -25.60
N GLU A 64 5.37 19.25 -25.29
CA GLU A 64 4.68 19.27 -24.00
C GLU A 64 5.61 18.85 -22.85
N LEU A 65 6.49 17.87 -23.06
CA LEU A 65 7.51 17.48 -22.08
C LEU A 65 8.45 18.65 -21.77
N HIS A 66 8.94 19.34 -22.81
CA HIS A 66 9.80 20.52 -22.68
C HIS A 66 9.12 21.63 -21.87
N LYS A 67 7.86 21.93 -22.19
CA LYS A 67 7.06 22.92 -21.45
C LYS A 67 6.90 22.54 -19.98
N ALA A 68 6.54 21.29 -19.68
CA ALA A 68 6.35 20.81 -18.32
C ALA A 68 7.65 20.87 -17.51
N PHE A 69 8.76 20.40 -18.08
CA PHE A 69 10.05 20.37 -17.38
C PHE A 69 10.67 21.76 -17.23
N THR A 70 10.42 22.67 -18.16
CA THR A 70 10.78 24.08 -18.00
C THR A 70 10.05 24.70 -16.81
N ALA A 71 8.73 24.52 -16.72
CA ALA A 71 7.95 25.04 -15.60
C ALA A 71 8.41 24.47 -14.23
N LEU A 72 8.71 23.17 -14.18
CA LEU A 72 9.23 22.52 -12.97
C LEU A 72 10.62 23.02 -12.59
N HIS A 73 11.50 23.24 -13.58
CA HIS A 73 12.83 23.79 -13.34
C HIS A 73 12.76 25.24 -12.83
N GLU A 74 11.96 26.08 -13.46
CA GLU A 74 11.72 27.47 -13.03
C GLU A 74 11.09 27.53 -11.63
N GLY A 75 10.24 26.55 -11.29
CA GLY A 75 9.67 26.37 -9.95
C GLY A 75 10.64 25.76 -8.92
N GLY A 76 11.86 25.38 -9.32
CA GLY A 76 12.86 24.78 -8.44
C GLY A 76 12.57 23.33 -8.02
N VAL A 77 11.67 22.63 -8.71
CA VAL A 77 11.26 21.26 -8.40
C VAL A 77 12.25 20.25 -8.97
N ALA A 78 12.82 19.40 -8.11
CA ALA A 78 13.63 18.26 -8.58
C ALA A 78 12.73 17.14 -9.12
N VAL A 79 13.04 16.60 -10.29
CA VAL A 79 12.22 15.59 -10.95
C VAL A 79 12.94 14.24 -10.97
N VAL A 80 12.26 13.21 -10.48
CA VAL A 80 12.59 11.83 -10.82
C VAL A 80 11.67 11.42 -11.95
N VAL A 81 12.23 11.00 -13.08
CA VAL A 81 11.43 10.53 -14.21
C VAL A 81 11.25 9.03 -14.10
N GLU A 82 10.00 8.59 -14.02
CA GLU A 82 9.64 7.20 -14.17
C GLU A 82 9.28 6.92 -15.62
N ILE A 83 10.17 6.24 -16.33
CA ILE A 83 9.91 5.83 -17.70
C ILE A 83 9.06 4.57 -17.68
N VAL A 84 7.89 4.63 -18.32
CA VAL A 84 6.93 3.52 -18.38
C VAL A 84 6.71 3.08 -19.83
N PRO A 85 6.20 1.86 -20.05
CA PRO A 85 5.64 1.48 -21.34
C PRO A 85 4.70 2.54 -21.92
N GLY A 86 4.94 2.94 -23.16
CA GLY A 86 4.12 3.90 -23.88
C GLY A 86 3.54 3.33 -25.17
N VAL A 87 3.61 4.11 -26.25
CA VAL A 87 2.95 3.80 -27.54
C VAL A 87 3.80 2.94 -28.47
N ALA A 88 5.00 2.55 -28.03
CA ALA A 88 5.89 1.71 -28.81
C ALA A 88 5.23 0.37 -29.18
N PRO A 89 5.44 -0.14 -30.41
CA PRO A 89 4.86 -1.40 -30.84
C PRO A 89 5.16 -2.54 -29.87
N GLN A 90 4.09 -3.21 -29.47
CA GLN A 90 4.13 -4.35 -28.56
C GLN A 90 4.33 -5.66 -29.35
N PRO A 91 4.95 -6.69 -28.75
CA PRO A 91 4.96 -8.02 -29.33
C PRO A 91 3.54 -8.46 -29.72
N LEU A 92 3.36 -8.86 -30.99
CA LEU A 92 2.06 -9.27 -31.56
C LEU A 92 0.97 -8.17 -31.54
N GLY A 93 1.32 -6.90 -31.37
CA GLY A 93 0.39 -5.76 -31.41
C GLY A 93 -0.52 -5.63 -30.19
N ARG A 94 -0.21 -6.30 -29.08
CA ARG A 94 -1.00 -6.25 -27.83
C ARG A 94 -0.14 -6.53 -26.60
N ILE A 95 -0.69 -6.24 -25.42
CA ILE A 95 -0.09 -6.61 -24.14
C ILE A 95 0.02 -8.13 -24.03
N ARG A 96 1.17 -8.65 -23.60
CA ARG A 96 1.46 -10.08 -23.53
C ARG A 96 1.04 -10.66 -22.17
N PRO A 97 -0.08 -11.39 -22.06
CA PRO A 97 -0.53 -11.97 -20.80
C PRO A 97 0.40 -13.08 -20.29
N TYR A 98 0.44 -13.28 -18.97
CA TYR A 98 1.09 -14.44 -18.36
C TYR A 98 0.40 -15.75 -18.76
N LEU A 99 1.15 -16.85 -18.76
CA LEU A 99 0.63 -18.19 -19.04
C LEU A 99 0.34 -18.93 -17.72
N ASP A 100 -0.67 -19.80 -17.71
CA ASP A 100 -0.76 -20.81 -16.65
C ASP A 100 0.13 -22.02 -16.94
N HIS A 101 0.18 -22.95 -15.98
CA HIS A 101 0.90 -24.23 -16.09
C HIS A 101 0.47 -25.13 -17.27
N LYS A 102 -0.54 -24.73 -18.06
CA LYS A 102 -0.98 -25.44 -19.27
C LYS A 102 -0.66 -24.65 -20.54
N GLY A 103 0.11 -23.57 -20.45
CA GLY A 103 0.44 -22.70 -21.57
C GLY A 103 -0.73 -21.85 -22.06
N ILE A 104 -1.79 -21.69 -21.26
CA ILE A 104 -2.96 -20.88 -21.63
C ILE A 104 -2.75 -19.43 -21.18
N MET A 105 -2.94 -18.50 -22.10
CA MET A 105 -2.96 -17.07 -21.81
C MET A 105 -4.00 -16.70 -20.75
N GLN A 106 -3.53 -16.14 -19.64
CA GLN A 106 -4.36 -15.63 -18.57
C GLN A 106 -4.76 -14.19 -18.89
N GLY A 107 -6.06 -13.91 -19.04
CA GLY A 107 -6.52 -12.53 -19.19
C GLY A 107 -6.26 -11.72 -17.93
N GLY A 108 -5.82 -10.47 -18.09
CA GLY A 108 -5.39 -9.60 -16.99
C GLY A 108 -4.24 -8.70 -17.43
N GLY A 109 -3.39 -8.30 -16.47
CA GLY A 109 -2.12 -7.63 -16.76
C GLY A 109 -1.13 -8.58 -17.45
N GLY A 110 -0.14 -7.99 -18.12
CA GLY A 110 0.88 -8.70 -18.86
C GLY A 110 2.09 -7.81 -19.14
N ASP A 111 3.07 -8.34 -19.86
CA ASP A 111 4.24 -7.61 -20.33
C ASP A 111 3.79 -6.56 -21.36
N GLN A 112 4.20 -5.32 -21.10
CA GLN A 112 3.90 -4.13 -21.91
C GLN A 112 5.17 -3.56 -22.54
N THR A 113 6.29 -4.28 -22.50
CA THR A 113 7.54 -3.79 -23.05
C THR A 113 7.55 -3.87 -24.58
N TRP A 114 8.18 -2.89 -25.19
CA TRP A 114 8.33 -2.80 -26.64
C TRP A 114 9.25 -3.91 -27.18
N LEU A 115 9.16 -4.14 -28.49
CA LEU A 115 10.02 -5.08 -29.20
C LEU A 115 11.52 -4.69 -29.05
N PRO A 116 12.45 -5.65 -28.88
CA PRO A 116 13.89 -5.37 -28.74
C PRO A 116 14.50 -4.52 -29.86
N GLU A 117 13.90 -4.51 -31.05
CA GLU A 117 14.32 -3.66 -32.18
C GLU A 117 14.23 -2.15 -31.88
N PHE A 118 13.49 -1.74 -30.84
CA PHE A 118 13.38 -0.35 -30.38
C PHE A 118 14.36 -0.01 -29.26
N ASP A 119 15.24 -0.92 -28.83
CA ASP A 119 16.15 -0.68 -27.70
C ASP A 119 17.13 0.47 -27.93
N ASP A 120 17.70 0.57 -29.14
CA ASP A 120 18.58 1.69 -29.49
C ASP A 120 17.83 3.03 -29.50
N ASP A 121 16.59 3.04 -29.98
CA ASP A 121 15.73 4.23 -29.96
C ASP A 121 15.32 4.61 -28.53
N PHE A 122 15.03 3.62 -27.68
CA PHE A 122 14.76 3.81 -26.27
C PHE A 122 15.95 4.42 -25.52
N VAL A 123 17.17 3.95 -25.81
CA VAL A 123 18.40 4.55 -25.28
C VAL A 123 18.52 5.99 -25.75
N ALA A 124 18.30 6.28 -27.04
CA ALA A 124 18.35 7.64 -27.57
C ALA A 124 17.31 8.58 -26.92
N PHE A 125 16.06 8.10 -26.77
CA PHE A 125 14.97 8.78 -26.08
C PHE A 125 15.35 9.13 -24.64
N THR A 126 15.84 8.15 -23.89
CA THR A 126 16.22 8.29 -22.49
C THR A 126 17.43 9.21 -22.32
N SER A 127 18.40 9.11 -23.24
CA SER A 127 19.58 9.98 -23.27
C SER A 127 19.21 11.43 -23.55
N ALA A 128 18.22 11.67 -24.43
CA ALA A 128 17.72 13.01 -24.68
C ALA A 128 17.09 13.63 -23.43
N ILE A 129 16.31 12.86 -22.67
CA ILE A 129 15.75 13.33 -21.39
C ILE A 129 16.85 13.69 -20.40
N ALA A 130 17.81 12.78 -20.20
CA ALA A 130 18.91 12.99 -19.25
C ALA A 130 19.82 14.17 -19.66
N GLY A 131 20.12 14.32 -20.95
CA GLY A 131 20.99 15.37 -21.48
C GLY A 131 20.34 16.75 -21.52
N GLU A 132 19.10 16.84 -21.99
CA GLU A 132 18.39 18.13 -22.15
C GLU A 132 17.85 18.64 -20.81
N TYR A 133 17.33 17.75 -19.97
CA TYR A 133 16.61 18.12 -18.75
C TYR A 133 17.33 17.73 -17.46
N GLY A 134 18.51 17.11 -17.54
CA GLY A 134 19.34 16.82 -16.37
C GLY A 134 19.80 18.10 -15.67
N ARG A 135 20.00 18.01 -14.35
CA ARG A 135 20.66 19.10 -13.60
C ARG A 135 22.11 19.33 -14.12
N PRO A 136 22.62 20.58 -14.03
CA PRO A 136 21.96 21.77 -13.47
C PRO A 136 21.01 22.51 -14.41
N GLN A 137 20.99 22.22 -15.72
CA GLN A 137 20.21 22.98 -16.72
C GLN A 137 18.71 22.67 -16.77
N GLY A 138 18.29 21.53 -16.22
CA GLY A 138 16.88 21.15 -16.11
C GLY A 138 16.52 20.58 -14.73
N PRO A 139 15.29 20.08 -14.54
CA PRO A 139 14.82 19.65 -13.23
C PRO A 139 15.21 18.21 -12.88
N VAL A 140 15.61 17.38 -13.86
CA VAL A 140 15.77 15.94 -13.71
C VAL A 140 17.02 15.61 -12.89
N VAL A 141 16.82 14.88 -11.79
CA VAL A 141 17.89 14.41 -10.89
C VAL A 141 18.12 12.91 -10.96
N ALA A 142 17.08 12.15 -11.32
CA ALA A 142 17.21 10.71 -11.48
C ALA A 142 16.19 10.15 -12.48
N LEU A 143 16.52 8.99 -13.03
CA LEU A 143 15.61 8.15 -13.81
C LEU A 143 15.31 6.85 -13.06
N THR A 144 14.12 6.32 -13.27
CA THR A 144 13.75 4.96 -12.87
C THR A 144 12.92 4.33 -13.99
N LEU A 145 12.91 2.99 -14.03
CA LEU A 145 11.99 2.23 -14.86
C LEU A 145 10.75 1.85 -14.07
N GLY A 146 9.59 2.27 -14.53
CA GLY A 146 8.27 1.94 -13.97
C GLY A 146 7.43 1.12 -14.93
N GLY A 147 6.37 0.49 -14.44
CA GLY A 147 5.43 -0.30 -15.26
C GLY A 147 5.99 -1.60 -15.86
N ILE A 148 7.31 -1.74 -15.97
CA ILE A 148 8.01 -2.93 -16.46
C ILE A 148 8.12 -4.05 -15.42
N GLU A 149 7.58 -3.88 -14.21
CA GLU A 149 7.52 -4.95 -13.22
C GLU A 149 6.71 -6.16 -13.71
N ARG A 150 5.93 -5.95 -14.77
CA ARG A 150 5.14 -6.97 -15.45
C ARG A 150 5.85 -7.59 -16.66
N ALA A 151 7.03 -7.10 -17.01
CA ALA A 151 7.91 -7.75 -17.97
C ALA A 151 8.51 -9.02 -17.36
N ASP A 152 8.96 -9.95 -18.21
CA ASP A 152 9.71 -11.09 -17.70
C ASP A 152 11.03 -10.64 -17.02
N LEU A 153 11.51 -11.46 -16.07
CA LEU A 153 12.69 -11.11 -15.27
C LEU A 153 13.96 -10.87 -16.12
N PRO A 154 14.26 -11.66 -17.17
CA PRO A 154 15.37 -11.38 -18.09
C PRO A 154 15.24 -10.02 -18.78
N ARG A 155 14.08 -9.73 -19.40
CA ARG A 155 13.85 -8.47 -20.11
C ARG A 155 13.93 -7.28 -19.16
N ARG A 156 13.46 -7.43 -17.92
CA ARG A 156 13.58 -6.40 -16.88
C ARG A 156 15.04 -6.07 -16.56
N ALA A 157 15.92 -7.07 -16.56
CA ALA A 157 17.36 -6.86 -16.33
C ALA A 157 18.03 -6.17 -17.52
N GLU A 158 17.68 -6.54 -18.76
CA GLU A 158 18.18 -5.88 -19.97
C GLU A 158 17.77 -4.40 -20.02
N LEU A 159 16.49 -4.10 -19.81
CA LEU A 159 15.99 -2.72 -19.82
C LEU A 159 16.65 -1.86 -18.75
N ALA A 160 16.92 -2.43 -17.56
CA ALA A 160 17.67 -1.73 -16.52
C ALA A 160 19.08 -1.35 -16.96
N GLN A 161 19.76 -2.21 -17.74
CA GLN A 161 21.07 -1.87 -18.31
C GLN A 161 20.97 -0.77 -19.37
N LEU A 162 19.93 -0.78 -20.20
CA LEU A 162 19.72 0.28 -21.21
C LEU A 162 19.52 1.65 -20.60
N VAL A 163 18.83 1.76 -19.46
CA VAL A 163 18.68 3.06 -18.76
C VAL A 163 19.99 3.51 -18.13
N VAL A 164 20.80 2.59 -17.61
CA VAL A 164 22.15 2.92 -17.13
C VAL A 164 23.00 3.43 -18.29
N GLN A 165 22.99 2.73 -19.43
CA GLN A 165 23.68 3.17 -20.65
C GLN A 165 23.23 4.56 -21.10
N ALA A 166 21.92 4.84 -21.05
CA ALA A 166 21.36 6.10 -21.52
C ALA A 166 21.75 7.32 -20.68
N VAL A 167 22.11 7.13 -19.40
CA VAL A 167 22.57 8.24 -18.54
C VAL A 167 24.10 8.36 -18.51
N GLU A 168 24.84 7.48 -19.19
CA GLU A 168 26.31 7.53 -19.23
C GLU A 168 26.80 8.90 -19.73
N GLY A 169 27.67 9.54 -18.96
CA GLY A 169 28.19 10.87 -19.28
C GLY A 169 27.30 12.04 -18.84
N THR A 170 26.19 11.78 -18.15
CA THR A 170 25.34 12.80 -17.51
C THR A 170 25.49 12.78 -15.98
N GLU A 171 25.02 13.82 -15.28
CA GLU A 171 24.89 13.84 -13.80
C GLU A 171 23.61 13.16 -13.30
N VAL A 172 22.77 12.63 -14.19
CA VAL A 172 21.50 12.00 -13.84
C VAL A 172 21.74 10.58 -13.36
N GLU A 173 21.25 10.24 -12.17
CA GLU A 173 21.41 8.91 -11.60
C GLU A 173 20.27 7.96 -11.99
N VAL A 174 20.54 6.65 -11.98
CA VAL A 174 19.47 5.63 -12.04
C VAL A 174 19.16 5.18 -10.62
N ARG A 175 17.91 5.39 -10.17
CA ARG A 175 17.49 5.09 -8.81
C ARG A 175 16.23 4.23 -8.80
N ARG A 176 16.04 3.49 -7.70
CA ARG A 176 14.82 2.75 -7.43
C ARG A 176 13.79 3.68 -6.80
N VAL A 177 12.51 3.46 -7.11
CA VAL A 177 11.40 4.19 -6.50
C VAL A 177 10.58 3.28 -5.59
N GLU A 178 10.31 3.73 -4.37
CA GLU A 178 9.37 3.11 -3.44
C GLU A 178 8.22 4.09 -3.17
N ARG A 179 7.01 3.74 -3.60
CA ARG A 179 5.81 4.54 -3.36
C ARG A 179 5.31 4.35 -1.93
N GLN A 180 5.11 5.47 -1.25
CA GLN A 180 4.61 5.54 0.12
C GLN A 180 3.18 6.09 0.09
N PHE A 181 2.19 5.19 0.15
CA PHE A 181 0.81 5.62 0.35
C PHE A 181 0.58 6.01 1.81
N VAL A 182 0.06 7.21 2.02
CA VAL A 182 -0.29 7.75 3.34
C VAL A 182 -1.78 8.01 3.35
N ASP A 183 -2.50 7.17 4.09
CA ASP A 183 -3.96 7.20 4.26
C ASP A 183 -4.40 8.22 5.32
N VAL A 184 -3.52 8.52 6.28
CA VAL A 184 -3.80 9.48 7.36
C VAL A 184 -2.78 10.61 7.33
N VAL A 185 -3.20 11.80 6.87
CA VAL A 185 -2.39 13.03 6.78
C VAL A 185 -1.57 13.29 8.04
N ALA A 186 -2.18 13.10 9.21
CA ALA A 186 -1.53 13.39 10.49
C ALA A 186 -0.28 12.53 10.76
N THR A 187 -0.10 11.40 10.06
CA THR A 187 1.06 10.51 10.19
C THR A 187 2.21 10.86 9.23
N LEU A 188 1.96 11.70 8.23
CA LEU A 188 2.94 12.06 7.20
C LEU A 188 4.28 12.59 7.75
N PRO A 189 4.31 13.51 8.74
CA PRO A 189 5.57 14.06 9.26
C PRO A 189 6.52 12.96 9.71
N VAL A 190 5.95 11.96 10.36
CA VAL A 190 6.67 10.84 10.96
C VAL A 190 7.19 9.90 9.89
N ARG A 191 6.36 9.57 8.89
CA ARG A 191 6.78 8.73 7.77
C ARG A 191 7.95 9.33 7.03
N VAL A 192 7.88 10.64 6.74
CA VAL A 192 8.96 11.39 6.10
C VAL A 192 10.20 11.38 6.99
N ALA A 193 10.08 11.74 8.27
CA ALA A 193 11.21 11.79 9.19
C ALA A 193 11.91 10.42 9.36
N LEU A 194 11.12 9.37 9.57
CA LEU A 194 11.62 7.99 9.70
C LEU A 194 12.39 7.57 8.44
N ASN A 195 11.78 7.74 7.27
CA ASN A 195 12.39 7.35 6.00
C ASN A 195 13.67 8.13 5.69
N ARG A 196 13.75 9.39 6.10
CA ARG A 196 14.96 10.21 5.99
C ARG A 196 16.06 9.75 6.95
N ALA A 197 15.69 9.21 8.12
CA ALA A 197 16.65 8.70 9.09
C ALA A 197 17.18 7.28 8.77
N VAL A 198 16.46 6.48 7.95
CA VAL A 198 16.82 5.09 7.59
C VAL A 198 16.97 4.87 6.07
N GLY A 199 17.25 5.92 5.31
CA GLY A 199 17.32 5.90 3.85
C GLY A 199 18.50 5.13 3.25
N SER A 200 18.45 4.97 1.92
CA SER A 200 19.53 4.48 1.06
C SER A 200 19.61 5.38 -0.18
N SER A 201 20.79 5.63 -0.73
CA SER A 201 21.02 6.63 -1.79
C SER A 201 20.50 6.15 -3.13
N ASP A 202 20.43 4.83 -3.31
CA ASP A 202 19.85 4.19 -4.50
C ASP A 202 18.31 4.20 -4.49
N LEU A 203 17.66 4.69 -3.44
CA LEU A 203 16.22 4.59 -3.24
C LEU A 203 15.56 5.95 -3.01
N VAL A 204 14.72 6.36 -3.96
CA VAL A 204 13.82 7.51 -3.83
C VAL A 204 12.47 7.05 -3.29
N ARG A 205 12.00 7.71 -2.23
CA ARG A 205 10.67 7.45 -1.66
C ARG A 205 9.70 8.54 -2.07
N VAL A 206 8.61 8.13 -2.69
CA VAL A 206 7.62 9.02 -3.30
C VAL A 206 6.33 8.97 -2.49
N TYR A 207 5.93 10.09 -1.90
CA TYR A 207 4.76 10.16 -1.02
C TYR A 207 3.49 10.51 -1.81
N GLY A 208 2.48 9.67 -1.67
CA GLY A 208 1.15 9.89 -2.22
C GLY A 208 0.09 9.93 -1.12
N LEU A 209 -0.84 10.88 -1.23
CA LEU A 209 -2.02 11.05 -0.40
C LEU A 209 -3.24 11.17 -1.31
N ASP A 210 -4.43 10.98 -0.76
CA ASP A 210 -5.68 11.28 -1.47
C ASP A 210 -5.69 12.74 -1.95
N ASP A 211 -6.15 12.98 -3.18
CA ASP A 211 -6.07 14.30 -3.80
C ASP A 211 -6.93 15.34 -3.06
N GLY A 212 -6.36 16.53 -2.84
CA GLY A 212 -7.03 17.64 -2.18
C GLY A 212 -6.09 18.68 -1.58
N ALA A 213 -6.62 19.87 -1.30
CA ALA A 213 -5.82 21.00 -0.81
C ALA A 213 -5.12 20.73 0.54
N ASP A 214 -5.70 19.90 1.41
CA ASP A 214 -5.11 19.56 2.70
C ASP A 214 -3.93 18.56 2.55
N ALA A 215 -4.03 17.63 1.60
CA ALA A 215 -2.95 16.71 1.27
C ALA A 215 -1.74 17.46 0.70
N ASP A 216 -1.97 18.36 -0.25
CA ASP A 216 -0.91 19.20 -0.83
C ASP A 216 -0.26 20.09 0.24
N ARG A 217 -1.05 20.71 1.13
CA ARG A 217 -0.51 21.48 2.26
C ARG A 217 0.36 20.64 3.18
N ALA A 218 -0.03 19.41 3.50
CA ALA A 218 0.75 18.52 4.35
C ALA A 218 2.08 18.11 3.70
N LEU A 219 2.07 17.82 2.39
CA LEU A 219 3.29 17.53 1.62
C LEU A 219 4.22 18.74 1.56
N VAL A 220 3.69 19.94 1.35
CA VAL A 220 4.45 21.20 1.38
C VAL A 220 5.00 21.47 2.78
N ALA A 221 4.24 21.19 3.85
CA ALA A 221 4.74 21.27 5.21
C ALA A 221 5.89 20.29 5.45
N ALA A 222 5.78 19.05 4.99
CA ALA A 222 6.87 18.07 5.08
C ALA A 222 8.12 18.54 4.33
N GLN A 223 7.96 19.09 3.12
CA GLN A 223 9.06 19.72 2.39
C GLN A 223 9.68 20.89 3.18
N ARG A 224 8.85 21.77 3.74
CA ARG A 224 9.30 22.94 4.49
C ARG A 224 10.07 22.58 5.75
N PHE A 225 9.61 21.61 6.53
CA PHE A 225 10.18 21.28 7.84
C PHE A 225 11.27 20.20 7.78
N VAL A 226 11.24 19.30 6.79
CA VAL A 226 12.16 18.16 6.71
C VAL A 226 12.90 18.08 5.37
N GLY A 227 12.26 18.49 4.27
CA GLY A 227 12.87 18.44 2.94
C GLY A 227 14.18 19.23 2.86
N GLY A 228 15.17 18.64 2.18
CA GLY A 228 16.51 19.20 2.00
C GLY A 228 17.40 19.18 3.24
N ARG A 229 16.90 18.69 4.40
CA ARG A 229 17.64 18.71 5.67
C ARG A 229 18.23 17.36 6.02
N ASP A 230 19.46 17.40 6.52
CA ASP A 230 20.15 16.23 7.04
C ASP A 230 19.52 15.77 8.35
N PHE A 231 19.28 14.46 8.48
CA PHE A 231 18.97 13.89 9.77
C PHE A 231 20.21 13.95 10.68
N SER A 232 20.10 14.63 11.82
CA SER A 232 21.22 14.75 12.77
C SER A 232 21.23 13.63 13.82
N ARG A 233 20.11 13.41 14.51
CA ARG A 233 20.02 12.48 15.65
C ARG A 233 18.58 12.27 16.13
N LEU A 234 18.37 11.22 16.90
CA LEU A 234 17.24 11.13 17.82
C LEU A 234 17.55 11.87 19.14
N ILE A 235 16.62 12.69 19.63
CA ILE A 235 16.77 13.33 20.95
C ILE A 235 16.64 12.30 22.07
N PHE A 236 15.72 11.34 21.92
CA PHE A 236 15.46 10.23 22.83
C PHE A 236 15.70 8.87 22.13
N ALA A 237 16.95 8.41 22.14
CA ALA A 237 17.33 7.18 21.44
C ALA A 237 16.68 5.90 22.04
N HIS A 238 16.46 5.86 23.36
CA HIS A 238 16.03 4.65 24.06
C HIS A 238 14.70 4.76 24.83
N GLY A 239 14.11 5.95 24.94
CA GLY A 239 12.80 6.19 25.56
C GLY A 239 11.86 6.98 24.65
N VAL A 240 10.62 7.21 25.10
CA VAL A 240 9.57 7.91 24.33
C VAL A 240 9.55 9.40 24.67
N PRO A 241 8.93 10.25 23.83
CA PRO A 241 8.52 9.98 22.44
C PRO A 241 9.70 9.80 21.49
N TRP A 242 9.41 9.52 20.22
CA TRP A 242 10.42 9.64 19.17
C TRP A 242 10.51 11.10 18.75
N VAL A 243 11.71 11.66 18.81
CA VAL A 243 11.97 13.03 18.36
C VAL A 243 13.17 13.03 17.43
N PHE A 244 12.91 13.19 16.14
CA PHE A 244 13.92 13.26 15.08
C PHE A 244 14.40 14.69 14.96
N ALA A 245 15.70 14.91 15.05
CA ALA A 245 16.31 16.22 14.83
C ALA A 245 16.92 16.28 13.44
N PHE A 246 16.62 17.35 12.72
CA PHE A 246 17.14 17.68 11.40
C PHE A 246 17.95 18.97 11.48
N ALA A 247 19.11 19.00 10.81
CA ALA A 247 19.93 20.19 10.70
C ALA A 247 19.20 21.26 9.87
N GLY A 248 19.52 22.53 10.09
CA GLY A 248 19.00 23.58 9.23
C GLY A 248 19.73 23.66 7.89
N LEU A 249 19.06 24.24 6.91
CA LEU A 249 19.56 24.36 5.54
C LEU A 249 20.79 25.26 5.47
N ALA A 250 21.73 24.93 4.58
CA ALA A 250 22.94 25.70 4.33
C ALA A 250 23.80 26.01 5.59
N GLY A 251 23.68 25.17 6.63
CA GLY A 251 24.41 25.34 7.89
C GLY A 251 23.80 26.35 8.87
N ASP A 252 22.60 26.87 8.60
CA ASP A 252 21.87 27.73 9.55
C ASP A 252 21.31 26.88 10.70
N GLU A 253 21.95 26.90 11.87
CA GLU A 253 21.52 26.10 13.02
C GLU A 253 20.11 26.48 13.51
N GLU A 254 19.67 27.73 13.31
CA GLU A 254 18.35 28.22 13.75
C GLU A 254 17.20 27.76 12.84
N ASP A 255 17.52 27.32 11.62
CA ASP A 255 16.59 26.68 10.67
C ASP A 255 16.33 25.18 11.00
N GLY A 256 17.00 24.64 12.03
CA GLY A 256 16.82 23.26 12.48
C GLY A 256 15.37 22.92 12.84
N SER A 257 14.98 21.67 12.61
CA SER A 257 13.61 21.20 12.88
C SER A 257 13.60 19.90 13.67
N LEU A 258 12.60 19.75 14.52
CA LEU A 258 12.30 18.51 15.21
C LEU A 258 10.98 17.94 14.69
N VAL A 259 10.92 16.62 14.50
CA VAL A 259 9.67 15.89 14.26
C VAL A 259 9.39 14.99 15.45
N LEU A 260 8.23 15.17 16.09
CA LEU A 260 7.81 14.45 17.29
C LEU A 260 6.65 13.50 16.96
N VAL A 261 6.74 12.27 17.48
CA VAL A 261 5.64 11.30 17.52
C VAL A 261 5.73 10.44 18.77
N GLY A 262 4.58 10.10 19.36
CA GLY A 262 4.53 9.12 20.44
C GLY A 262 4.52 7.69 19.91
N ASP A 263 3.37 7.30 19.35
CA ASP A 263 3.12 5.93 18.88
C ASP A 263 3.59 5.74 17.44
N MET A 264 4.81 5.20 17.31
CA MET A 264 5.38 4.86 16.01
C MET A 264 4.70 3.67 15.34
N ASP A 265 4.05 2.77 16.10
CA ASP A 265 3.38 1.60 15.53
C ASP A 265 2.08 1.99 14.83
N ALA A 266 1.40 3.05 15.29
CA ALA A 266 0.28 3.64 14.56
C ALA A 266 0.69 4.17 13.17
N VAL A 267 1.98 4.47 12.96
CA VAL A 267 2.49 5.01 11.69
C VAL A 267 3.15 3.94 10.82
N ALA A 268 4.01 3.11 11.44
CA ALA A 268 4.83 2.10 10.77
C ALA A 268 4.80 0.77 11.54
N PRO A 269 3.65 0.05 11.50
CA PRO A 269 3.45 -1.17 12.28
C PRO A 269 4.58 -2.18 12.08
N GLY A 270 5.18 -2.65 13.18
CA GLY A 270 6.20 -3.70 13.17
C GLY A 270 7.57 -3.29 12.62
N ARG A 271 7.74 -2.05 12.12
CA ARG A 271 9.07 -1.47 11.84
C ARG A 271 9.69 -0.87 13.09
N ALA A 272 8.88 -0.38 14.03
CA ALA A 272 9.33 0.31 15.24
C ALA A 272 8.80 -0.25 16.57
N SER A 273 8.02 -1.33 16.53
CA SER A 273 7.31 -1.96 17.66
C SER A 273 8.18 -2.47 18.82
N SER A 274 9.48 -2.18 18.75
CA SER A 274 10.51 -2.53 19.71
C SER A 274 10.31 -2.02 21.15
N ARG A 275 9.23 -1.29 21.44
CA ARG A 275 9.03 -0.69 22.77
C ARG A 275 7.88 -1.33 23.56
N GLY A 276 6.81 -1.80 22.92
CA GLY A 276 5.71 -2.50 23.62
C GLY A 276 5.02 -1.68 24.72
N ILE A 277 5.05 -0.35 24.62
CA ILE A 277 4.55 0.56 25.65
C ILE A 277 3.18 1.08 25.22
N ALA A 278 2.17 0.94 26.07
CA ALA A 278 0.88 1.57 25.86
C ALA A 278 1.00 3.10 26.02
N LEU A 279 0.45 3.85 25.06
CA LEU A 279 0.50 5.32 25.03
C LEU A 279 -0.90 5.97 25.06
N ASP A 280 -1.92 5.21 25.47
CA ASP A 280 -3.30 5.69 25.52
C ASP A 280 -3.43 6.86 26.52
N GLY A 281 -3.70 8.05 26.00
CA GLY A 281 -3.79 9.28 26.80
C GLY A 281 -2.44 9.86 27.24
N ALA A 282 -1.33 9.29 26.80
CA ALA A 282 0.01 9.81 27.06
C ALA A 282 0.23 11.17 26.40
N ARG A 283 1.03 12.01 27.06
CA ARG A 283 1.37 13.35 26.56
C ARG A 283 2.77 13.79 26.97
N MET A 284 3.33 14.70 26.19
CA MET A 284 4.56 15.43 26.50
C MET A 284 4.21 16.91 26.65
N ARG A 285 4.58 17.50 27.79
CA ARG A 285 4.37 18.93 28.08
C ARG A 285 5.65 19.70 27.80
N ILE A 286 5.61 20.54 26.76
CA ILE A 286 6.74 21.37 26.34
C ILE A 286 6.44 22.82 26.75
N VAL A 287 7.33 23.42 27.53
CA VAL A 287 7.18 24.79 28.02
C VAL A 287 7.31 25.81 26.88
N ALA A 288 6.74 27.00 27.03
CA ALA A 288 6.91 28.11 26.09
C ALA A 288 8.39 28.55 25.95
N GLY A 289 8.75 29.04 24.77
CA GLY A 289 10.04 29.66 24.52
C GLY A 289 10.13 30.26 23.11
N PRO A 290 11.32 30.61 22.62
CA PRO A 290 11.53 31.17 21.28
C PRO A 290 11.41 30.09 20.18
N TYR A 291 10.29 29.37 20.17
CA TYR A 291 10.03 28.27 19.23
C TYR A 291 8.52 28.06 19.09
N ARG A 292 8.13 27.27 18.08
CA ARG A 292 6.73 26.98 17.76
C ARG A 292 6.51 25.51 17.47
N LEU A 293 5.30 25.04 17.79
CA LEU A 293 4.77 23.72 17.47
C LEU A 293 3.77 23.84 16.31
N TYR A 294 3.85 22.92 15.35
CA TYR A 294 2.98 22.85 14.20
C TYR A 294 2.40 21.44 14.04
N ASP A 295 1.17 21.36 13.53
CA ASP A 295 0.55 20.10 13.13
C ASP A 295 1.12 19.57 11.79
N ALA A 296 0.61 18.44 11.32
CA ALA A 296 1.06 17.81 10.08
C ALA A 296 0.87 18.66 8.81
N MET A 297 -0.04 19.64 8.83
CA MET A 297 -0.26 20.58 7.73
C MET A 297 0.57 21.86 7.86
N GLY A 298 1.40 21.96 8.91
CA GLY A 298 2.21 23.14 9.17
C GLY A 298 1.44 24.30 9.79
N VAL A 299 0.26 24.04 10.38
CA VAL A 299 -0.52 25.04 11.12
C VAL A 299 0.01 25.15 12.54
N SER A 300 0.28 26.37 12.99
CA SER A 300 0.79 26.63 14.35
C SER A 300 -0.24 26.22 15.38
N MET A 301 0.17 25.42 16.36
CA MET A 301 -0.71 24.94 17.43
C MET A 301 -0.82 25.97 18.57
N PRO A 302 -2.03 26.14 19.14
CA PRO A 302 -2.23 27.02 20.28
C PRO A 302 -1.54 26.47 21.53
N MET A 303 -1.09 27.37 22.38
CA MET A 303 -0.50 27.07 23.68
C MET A 303 -1.59 27.16 24.75
N THR A 304 -1.48 26.37 25.81
CA THR A 304 -2.40 26.41 26.97
C THR A 304 -1.57 26.58 28.24
N ASP A 305 -1.85 27.61 29.03
CA ASP A 305 -1.16 27.88 30.30
C ASP A 305 0.37 27.92 30.22
N GLY A 306 0.92 28.44 29.11
CA GLY A 306 2.36 28.55 28.91
C GLY A 306 3.06 27.26 28.45
N GLU A 307 2.30 26.24 28.05
CA GLU A 307 2.85 24.97 27.57
C GLU A 307 2.04 24.39 26.39
N TRP A 308 2.67 23.49 25.64
CA TRP A 308 1.99 22.64 24.66
C TRP A 308 1.82 21.22 25.23
N PRO A 309 0.58 20.75 25.43
CA PRO A 309 0.30 19.36 25.78
C PRO A 309 0.27 18.52 24.50
N VAL A 310 1.44 18.04 24.05
CA VAL A 310 1.55 17.27 22.81
C VAL A 310 1.11 15.83 23.07
N PRO A 311 0.07 15.33 22.38
CA PRO A 311 -0.38 13.96 22.54
C PRO A 311 0.66 12.99 21.99
N LEU A 312 0.93 11.90 22.70
CA LEU A 312 1.88 10.87 22.29
C LEU A 312 1.16 9.71 21.57
N ASP A 313 0.29 10.06 20.63
CA ASP A 313 -0.37 9.11 19.73
C ASP A 313 0.39 9.00 18.39
N GLY A 314 -0.26 8.45 17.35
CA GLY A 314 0.32 8.28 16.01
C GLY A 314 0.45 9.56 15.19
N ARG A 315 0.01 10.72 15.70
CA ARG A 315 0.14 11.99 14.98
C ARG A 315 1.57 12.50 15.07
N GLY A 316 2.06 13.03 13.94
CA GLY A 316 3.32 13.72 13.84
C GLY A 316 3.17 15.21 14.02
N PHE A 317 4.13 15.82 14.72
CA PHE A 317 4.20 17.26 14.93
C PHE A 317 5.57 17.80 14.55
N TYR A 318 5.61 19.01 13.98
CA TYR A 318 6.86 19.72 13.71
C TYR A 318 7.12 20.73 14.83
N LEU A 319 8.36 20.82 15.30
CA LEU A 319 8.82 21.90 16.15
C LEU A 319 10.00 22.61 15.50
N ARG A 320 10.05 23.94 15.69
CA ARG A 320 11.08 24.78 15.08
C ARG A 320 11.36 26.00 15.95
N GLY A 321 12.62 26.45 15.95
CA GLY A 321 12.98 27.76 16.49
C GLY A 321 12.21 28.88 15.79
N ASP A 322 12.06 30.04 16.43
CA ASP A 322 11.46 31.22 15.81
C ASP A 322 12.41 31.98 14.87
N GLY A 323 13.67 31.52 14.76
CA GLY A 323 14.72 32.09 13.90
C GLY A 323 15.60 33.12 14.59
N THR A 324 15.38 33.39 15.89
CA THR A 324 16.30 34.20 16.69
C THR A 324 17.54 33.40 17.10
N GLU A 325 18.64 34.07 17.39
CA GLU A 325 19.90 33.42 17.80
C GLU A 325 19.69 32.57 19.07
N GLY A 326 20.06 31.29 19.01
CA GLY A 326 19.90 30.31 20.09
C GLY A 326 18.49 29.70 20.20
N SER A 327 17.56 30.04 19.32
CA SER A 327 16.17 29.56 19.33
C SER A 327 16.06 28.04 19.20
N PHE A 328 16.84 27.43 18.30
CA PHE A 328 16.82 25.98 18.10
C PHE A 328 17.48 25.23 19.27
N ALA A 329 18.57 25.77 19.81
CA ALA A 329 19.21 25.23 21.01
C ALA A 329 18.27 25.28 22.24
N ALA A 330 17.52 26.37 22.39
CA ALA A 330 16.49 26.52 23.42
C ALA A 330 15.35 25.49 23.23
N LEU A 331 14.91 25.26 21.98
CA LEU A 331 13.92 24.23 21.66
C LEU A 331 14.43 22.83 22.05
N VAL A 332 15.64 22.45 21.65
CA VAL A 332 16.21 21.14 21.99
C VAL A 332 16.32 20.97 23.51
N THR A 333 16.70 22.02 24.23
CA THR A 333 16.77 22.01 25.70
C THR A 333 15.40 21.82 26.32
N ALA A 334 14.38 22.54 25.83
CA ALA A 334 13.02 22.43 26.30
C ALA A 334 12.42 21.04 26.06
N VAL A 335 12.64 20.47 24.87
CA VAL A 335 12.21 19.09 24.55
C VAL A 335 12.89 18.08 25.47
N ARG A 336 14.18 18.22 25.77
CA ARG A 336 14.87 17.31 26.71
C ARG A 336 14.32 17.38 28.13
N ALA A 337 13.95 18.59 28.58
CA ALA A 337 13.44 18.85 29.92
C ALA A 337 11.91 18.68 30.07
N ALA A 338 11.20 18.48 28.96
CA ALA A 338 9.74 18.36 28.94
C ALA A 338 9.23 17.21 29.79
N GLN A 339 8.03 17.36 30.33
CA GLN A 339 7.43 16.35 31.21
C GLN A 339 6.65 15.32 30.39
N ILE A 340 7.05 14.05 30.50
CA ILE A 340 6.32 12.91 29.89
C ILE A 340 5.42 12.29 30.96
N GLU A 341 4.13 12.17 30.64
CA GLU A 341 3.07 11.71 31.53
C GLU A 341 2.16 10.69 30.83
N GLY A 342 1.52 9.81 31.62
CA GLY A 342 0.54 8.84 31.12
C GLY A 342 1.17 7.65 30.39
N VAL A 343 2.42 7.32 30.70
CA VAL A 343 3.18 6.22 30.10
C VAL A 343 3.69 5.30 31.20
N GLU A 344 3.68 3.99 30.97
CA GLU A 344 4.33 3.04 31.87
C GLU A 344 5.85 3.31 31.94
N PRO A 345 6.45 3.31 33.15
CA PRO A 345 7.83 3.77 33.33
C PRO A 345 8.90 2.81 32.80
N LEU A 346 8.56 1.56 32.52
CA LEU A 346 9.51 0.50 32.15
C LEU A 346 9.10 -0.23 30.88
N SER A 347 10.01 -0.34 29.91
CA SER A 347 9.88 -1.25 28.78
C SER A 347 10.53 -2.59 29.12
N VAL A 348 9.89 -3.70 28.76
CA VAL A 348 10.43 -5.06 28.95
C VAL A 348 10.49 -5.76 27.61
N VAL A 349 11.67 -6.29 27.28
CA VAL A 349 11.85 -7.21 26.14
C VAL A 349 12.41 -8.51 26.69
N ALA A 350 11.58 -9.54 26.78
CA ALA A 350 12.06 -10.87 27.11
C ALA A 350 12.67 -11.53 25.89
N ARG A 351 13.84 -12.13 26.08
CA ARG A 351 14.46 -12.99 25.08
C ARG A 351 14.08 -14.42 25.36
N ASP A 352 13.73 -15.16 24.32
CA ASP A 352 13.40 -16.57 24.42
C ASP A 352 14.50 -17.35 25.15
N MET A 353 14.07 -18.32 25.94
CA MET A 353 14.99 -19.26 26.56
C MET A 353 15.58 -20.16 25.48
N THR A 354 16.90 -20.29 25.46
CA THR A 354 17.62 -21.10 24.45
C THR A 354 18.21 -22.39 25.03
N ALA A 355 17.89 -22.69 26.29
CA ALA A 355 18.18 -23.95 26.95
C ALA A 355 16.88 -24.52 27.54
N ALA A 356 16.84 -25.83 27.73
CA ALA A 356 15.70 -26.51 28.34
C ALA A 356 15.60 -26.16 29.84
N VAL A 357 14.38 -26.09 30.36
CA VAL A 357 14.09 -25.68 31.75
C VAL A 357 14.79 -26.59 32.76
N ASP A 358 14.77 -27.90 32.51
CA ASP A 358 15.43 -28.95 33.31
C ASP A 358 16.97 -28.90 33.21
N ARG A 359 17.53 -28.07 32.33
CA ARG A 359 18.98 -27.89 32.12
C ARG A 359 19.47 -26.50 32.49
N GLY A 360 18.77 -25.81 33.40
CA GLY A 360 19.20 -24.52 33.94
C GLY A 360 19.00 -23.36 32.97
N ALA A 361 17.87 -23.35 32.26
CA ALA A 361 17.48 -22.22 31.41
C ALA A 361 17.49 -20.89 32.19
N VAL A 362 17.90 -19.84 31.50
CA VAL A 362 17.91 -18.46 32.02
C VAL A 362 17.02 -17.62 31.12
N LEU A 363 16.03 -16.96 31.71
CA LEU A 363 15.24 -15.95 31.04
C LEU A 363 16.03 -14.64 31.05
N LYS A 364 16.23 -14.05 29.88
CA LYS A 364 16.96 -12.79 29.72
C LYS A 364 15.98 -11.66 29.47
N LEU A 365 15.82 -10.77 30.42
CA LEU A 365 14.96 -9.59 30.33
C LEU A 365 15.82 -8.36 30.02
N MET A 366 15.66 -7.77 28.84
CA MET A 366 16.17 -6.42 28.60
C MET A 366 15.13 -5.43 29.12
N VAL A 367 15.43 -4.79 30.24
CA VAL A 367 14.57 -3.75 30.82
C VAL A 367 15.11 -2.36 30.45
N GLY A 368 14.22 -1.39 30.29
CA GLY A 368 14.61 -0.05 29.89
C GLY A 368 13.74 1.02 30.54
N ASN A 369 14.37 2.08 31.03
CA ASN A 369 13.66 3.26 31.51
C ASN A 369 13.07 4.00 30.31
N VAL A 370 11.75 4.16 30.31
CA VAL A 370 11.01 4.82 29.22
C VAL A 370 11.13 6.34 29.30
N LEU A 371 11.34 6.87 30.49
CA LEU A 371 11.23 8.29 30.82
C LEU A 371 12.57 9.00 30.72
N ASN A 372 12.50 10.31 30.49
CA ASN A 372 13.64 11.23 30.44
C ASN A 372 14.15 11.65 31.84
N ARG A 373 13.83 10.88 32.88
CA ARG A 373 14.23 11.09 34.28
C ARG A 373 14.56 9.74 34.94
N PRO A 374 15.36 9.71 36.01
CA PRO A 374 15.69 8.46 36.70
C PRO A 374 14.43 7.81 37.30
N ILE A 375 14.38 6.48 37.29
CA ILE A 375 13.32 5.70 37.96
C ILE A 375 13.95 4.71 38.95
N GLU A 376 13.25 4.44 40.05
CA GLU A 376 13.63 3.45 41.05
C GLU A 376 12.36 2.75 41.56
N GLY A 377 12.42 1.43 41.75
CA GLY A 377 11.22 0.68 42.10
C GLY A 377 11.46 -0.78 42.49
N VAL A 378 10.37 -1.47 42.77
CA VAL A 378 10.33 -2.91 43.09
C VAL A 378 9.99 -3.71 41.84
N LEU A 379 10.81 -4.70 41.50
CA LEU A 379 10.61 -5.59 40.36
C LEU A 379 10.10 -6.95 40.83
N LYS A 380 9.00 -7.42 40.24
CA LYS A 380 8.47 -8.77 40.42
C LYS A 380 8.45 -9.48 39.06
N VAL A 381 8.88 -10.74 39.03
CA VAL A 381 8.90 -11.57 37.82
C VAL A 381 8.26 -12.92 38.14
N GLU A 382 7.30 -13.32 37.32
CA GLU A 382 6.62 -14.62 37.37
C GLU A 382 6.74 -15.30 36.00
N LEU A 383 6.97 -16.61 35.98
CA LEU A 383 7.13 -17.38 34.74
C LEU A 383 6.38 -18.72 34.83
N GLY A 384 5.07 -18.68 34.64
CA GLY A 384 4.17 -19.83 34.81
C GLY A 384 4.29 -20.42 36.22
N ALA A 385 4.44 -21.76 36.29
CA ALA A 385 4.64 -22.47 37.55
C ALA A 385 6.13 -22.61 37.96
N LEU A 386 7.05 -21.96 37.26
CA LEU A 386 8.48 -22.02 37.55
C LEU A 386 8.82 -21.11 38.74
N VAL A 387 9.80 -21.54 39.54
CA VAL A 387 10.39 -20.72 40.60
C VAL A 387 11.58 -19.99 40.01
N VAL A 388 11.57 -18.66 40.10
CA VAL A 388 12.59 -17.80 39.52
C VAL A 388 13.34 -16.98 40.57
N ASP A 389 14.60 -16.69 40.28
CA ASP A 389 15.46 -15.78 41.05
C ASP A 389 15.79 -14.55 40.19
N ALA A 390 15.33 -13.39 40.64
CA ALA A 390 15.43 -12.10 39.96
C ALA A 390 15.68 -10.98 41.00
N PRO A 391 16.34 -9.87 40.63
CA PRO A 391 16.57 -8.75 41.55
C PRO A 391 15.24 -8.12 41.99
N ALA A 392 15.05 -7.96 43.31
CA ALA A 392 13.82 -7.39 43.86
C ALA A 392 13.69 -5.87 43.68
N ARG A 393 14.79 -5.16 43.42
CA ARG A 393 14.82 -3.71 43.21
C ARG A 393 15.67 -3.36 42.00
N LEU A 394 15.27 -2.29 41.32
CA LEU A 394 15.96 -1.77 40.17
C LEU A 394 15.99 -0.23 40.24
N ARG A 395 17.11 0.35 39.82
CA ARG A 395 17.26 1.78 39.59
C ARG A 395 17.88 1.96 38.22
N LEU A 396 17.26 2.81 37.40
CA LEU A 396 17.71 3.11 36.05
C LEU A 396 17.84 4.62 35.87
N ALA A 397 18.94 5.06 35.29
CA ALA A 397 19.13 6.41 34.80
C ALA A 397 18.17 6.72 33.64
N PRO A 398 17.98 8.00 33.25
CA PRO A 398 17.12 8.37 32.13
C PRO A 398 17.47 7.56 30.88
N HIS A 399 16.48 6.89 30.29
CA HIS A 399 16.64 6.07 29.09
C HIS A 399 17.69 4.93 29.18
N GLU A 400 18.14 4.56 30.38
CA GLU A 400 19.06 3.45 30.58
C GLU A 400 18.39 2.11 30.25
N ARG A 401 19.18 1.20 29.68
CA ARG A 401 18.78 -0.19 29.46
C ARG A 401 19.71 -1.12 30.19
N GLN A 402 19.14 -2.13 30.83
CA GLN A 402 19.88 -3.12 31.58
C GLN A 402 19.39 -4.53 31.22
N LEU A 403 20.32 -5.45 31.02
CA LEU A 403 20.00 -6.86 30.90
C LEU A 403 19.92 -7.47 32.30
N ILE A 404 18.77 -8.05 32.63
CA ILE A 404 18.53 -8.81 33.85
C ILE A 404 18.46 -10.30 33.48
N GLU A 405 19.28 -11.10 34.15
CA GLU A 405 19.22 -12.55 34.06
C GLU A 405 18.32 -13.08 35.17
N VAL A 406 17.18 -13.66 34.77
CA VAL A 406 16.21 -14.31 35.65
C VAL A 406 16.50 -15.80 35.62
N LYS A 407 17.06 -16.32 36.72
CA LYS A 407 17.44 -17.73 36.83
C LYS A 407 16.23 -18.57 37.17
N ILE A 408 16.07 -19.71 36.51
CA ILE A 408 15.06 -20.70 36.89
C ILE A 408 15.68 -21.61 37.95
N VAL A 409 15.14 -21.57 39.17
CA VAL A 409 15.68 -22.29 40.34
C VAL A 409 14.77 -23.44 40.80
N GLY A 410 13.60 -23.61 40.19
CA GLY A 410 12.69 -24.73 40.46
C GLY A 410 11.48 -24.77 39.52
N GLY A 411 10.70 -25.86 39.60
CA GLY A 411 9.54 -26.13 38.74
C GLY A 411 9.81 -27.19 37.66
N GLU A 412 8.78 -27.60 36.93
CA GLU A 412 8.86 -28.61 35.86
C GLU A 412 8.60 -28.00 34.48
N ALA A 413 9.21 -28.58 33.44
CA ALA A 413 8.93 -28.22 32.05
C ALA A 413 7.51 -28.65 31.66
N VAL A 414 6.76 -27.76 31.00
CA VAL A 414 5.40 -28.08 30.52
C VAL A 414 5.43 -28.66 29.10
N ALA A 415 4.55 -29.63 28.83
CA ALA A 415 4.54 -30.38 27.58
C ALA A 415 4.32 -29.51 26.33
N GLU A 416 3.53 -28.44 26.47
CA GLU A 416 3.22 -27.51 25.39
C GLU A 416 4.32 -26.48 25.12
N ASN A 417 5.36 -26.43 25.96
CA ASN A 417 6.44 -25.43 25.89
C ASN A 417 5.92 -23.97 25.96
N ILE A 418 4.98 -23.72 26.89
CA ILE A 418 4.29 -22.42 27.09
C ILE A 418 4.50 -21.97 28.54
N TYR A 419 5.19 -20.86 28.74
CA TYR A 419 5.47 -20.29 30.05
C TYR A 419 4.97 -18.84 30.09
N PRO A 420 3.78 -18.57 30.67
CA PRO A 420 3.28 -17.20 30.81
C PRO A 420 4.23 -16.36 31.66
N LEU A 421 4.81 -15.32 31.08
CA LEU A 421 5.63 -14.34 31.78
C LEU A 421 4.75 -13.19 32.25
N ARG A 422 4.94 -12.78 33.50
CA ARG A 422 4.42 -11.52 34.03
C ARG A 422 5.56 -10.77 34.74
N VAL A 423 5.83 -9.55 34.31
CA VAL A 423 6.80 -8.64 34.93
C VAL A 423 6.07 -7.41 35.42
N GLU A 424 6.21 -7.09 36.70
CA GLU A 424 5.61 -5.90 37.32
C GLU A 424 6.72 -5.04 37.93
N PHE A 425 6.72 -3.76 37.61
CA PHE A 425 7.66 -2.79 38.16
C PHE A 425 6.94 -1.58 38.75
N ASP A 426 6.98 -1.44 40.07
CA ASP A 426 6.31 -0.37 40.80
C ASP A 426 7.33 0.69 41.23
N THR A 427 7.19 1.90 40.70
CA THR A 427 8.03 3.07 41.00
C THR A 427 7.41 4.00 42.05
N GLY A 428 6.16 3.76 42.46
CA GLY A 428 5.35 4.66 43.26
C GLY A 428 4.96 5.93 42.50
N VAL A 429 5.89 6.88 42.37
CA VAL A 429 5.62 8.24 41.86
C VAL A 429 5.39 8.29 40.35
N ASP A 430 6.09 7.46 39.57
CA ASP A 430 5.95 7.38 38.12
C ASP A 430 4.99 6.26 37.67
N GLY A 431 4.30 5.63 38.64
CA GLY A 431 3.33 4.57 38.41
C GLY A 431 3.92 3.16 38.35
N VAL A 432 3.14 2.25 37.79
CA VAL A 432 3.45 0.82 37.69
C VAL A 432 3.50 0.42 36.22
N ALA A 433 4.53 -0.34 35.84
CA ALA A 433 4.61 -0.99 34.53
C ALA A 433 4.27 -2.48 34.66
N VAL A 434 3.49 -3.02 33.72
CA VAL A 434 3.11 -4.43 33.69
C VAL A 434 3.31 -4.99 32.29
N HIS A 435 4.18 -6.00 32.18
CA HIS A 435 4.44 -6.71 30.93
C HIS A 435 4.00 -8.16 31.04
N GLU A 436 3.17 -8.60 30.10
CA GLU A 436 2.69 -9.97 30.01
C GLU A 436 2.92 -10.53 28.61
N GLU A 437 3.55 -11.71 28.52
CA GLU A 437 3.70 -12.41 27.26
C GLU A 437 3.83 -13.92 27.46
N VAL A 438 3.70 -14.69 26.38
CA VAL A 438 3.89 -16.14 26.41
C VAL A 438 5.31 -16.47 25.99
N MET A 439 6.13 -16.93 26.93
CA MET A 439 7.48 -17.38 26.65
C MET A 439 7.52 -18.84 26.23
N ARG A 440 8.54 -19.19 25.46
CA ARG A 440 8.86 -20.56 25.05
C ARG A 440 10.35 -20.83 25.20
N VAL A 441 10.71 -22.10 25.26
CA VAL A 441 12.07 -22.53 24.95
C VAL A 441 12.22 -22.63 23.44
N ASN A 442 13.02 -21.74 22.85
CA ASN A 442 13.40 -21.76 21.45
C ASN A 442 14.77 -22.41 21.28
N LEU A 443 14.75 -23.75 21.33
CA LEU A 443 15.89 -24.61 21.11
C LEU A 443 15.59 -25.51 19.90
N ILE A 444 16.44 -25.45 18.88
CA ILE A 444 16.43 -26.44 17.79
C ILE A 444 17.49 -27.47 18.14
N GLY A 445 17.08 -28.73 18.33
CA GLY A 445 18.00 -29.83 18.61
C GLY A 445 18.73 -30.28 17.35
N ARG A 446 19.99 -30.71 17.51
CA ARG A 446 20.73 -31.36 16.42
C ARG A 446 20.25 -32.81 16.30
N GLN A 447 19.61 -33.14 15.18
CA GLN A 447 19.06 -34.45 14.90
C GLN A 447 18.87 -34.64 13.39
N THR A 448 19.31 -35.79 12.86
CA THR A 448 19.02 -36.18 11.47
C THR A 448 17.64 -36.79 11.40
N ILE A 449 16.79 -36.25 10.53
CA ILE A 449 15.39 -36.67 10.36
C ILE A 449 15.22 -37.33 9.00
N LYS A 450 14.53 -38.47 8.97
CA LYS A 450 14.03 -39.02 7.71
C LYS A 450 12.74 -38.30 7.30
N VAL A 451 12.78 -37.56 6.19
CA VAL A 451 11.60 -36.83 5.67
C VAL A 451 10.66 -37.81 4.93
N ASP A 452 9.90 -38.60 5.68
CA ASP A 452 8.96 -39.60 5.16
C ASP A 452 7.50 -39.39 5.60
N GLY A 453 7.20 -38.22 6.19
CA GLY A 453 5.89 -37.85 6.70
C GLY A 453 5.54 -38.43 8.07
N LYS A 454 6.46 -39.15 8.72
CA LYS A 454 6.26 -39.72 10.07
C LYS A 454 6.96 -38.88 11.14
N LEU A 455 6.36 -38.83 12.32
CA LEU A 455 6.89 -38.08 13.47
C LEU A 455 7.76 -38.91 14.43
N GLY A 456 8.04 -40.17 14.09
CA GLY A 456 8.78 -41.09 14.98
C GLY A 456 10.19 -40.59 15.31
N ASP A 457 10.85 -39.96 14.34
CA ASP A 457 12.21 -39.43 14.52
C ASP A 457 12.23 -38.07 15.26
N TRP A 458 11.10 -37.53 15.71
CA TRP A 458 11.01 -36.16 16.26
C TRP A 458 10.91 -36.10 17.80
N THR A 459 11.19 -37.19 18.52
CA THR A 459 10.96 -37.28 19.97
C THR A 459 11.78 -36.30 20.82
N GLU A 460 12.98 -35.96 20.37
CA GLU A 460 13.87 -35.00 21.04
C GLU A 460 13.63 -33.54 20.60
N ALA A 461 12.83 -33.34 19.55
CA ALA A 461 12.49 -32.00 19.07
C ALA A 461 11.37 -31.41 19.93
N LEU A 462 11.58 -30.20 20.43
CA LEU A 462 10.57 -29.50 21.22
C LEU A 462 9.34 -29.18 20.36
N PRO A 463 8.12 -29.54 20.80
CA PRO A 463 6.90 -29.19 20.08
C PRO A 463 6.65 -27.68 20.14
N GLN A 464 6.15 -27.13 19.04
CA GLN A 464 5.75 -25.72 18.92
C GLN A 464 4.28 -25.63 18.52
N SER A 465 3.46 -24.98 19.35
CA SER A 465 2.08 -24.67 18.96
C SER A 465 2.06 -23.57 17.89
N LEU A 466 1.51 -23.87 16.71
CA LEU A 466 1.43 -22.97 15.54
C LEU A 466 0.01 -22.42 15.30
N GLY A 467 -0.94 -22.79 16.15
CA GLY A 467 -2.36 -22.43 16.01
C GLY A 467 -3.26 -23.54 16.50
N ARG A 468 -4.59 -23.30 16.45
CA ARG A 468 -5.57 -24.26 16.96
C ARG A 468 -5.49 -25.58 16.18
N GLY A 469 -4.99 -26.63 16.84
CA GLY A 469 -4.86 -27.97 16.25
C GLY A 469 -3.66 -28.14 15.31
N VAL A 470 -2.68 -27.24 15.35
CA VAL A 470 -1.43 -27.35 14.59
C VAL A 470 -0.22 -27.36 15.52
N THR A 471 0.60 -28.40 15.40
CA THR A 471 1.87 -28.53 16.13
C THR A 471 3.01 -28.65 15.12
N GLY A 472 4.08 -27.88 15.31
CA GLY A 472 5.29 -27.93 14.50
C GLY A 472 6.49 -28.44 15.29
N TRP A 473 7.48 -28.92 14.55
CA TRP A 473 8.78 -29.32 15.07
C TRP A 473 9.89 -28.84 14.14
N LEU A 474 11.05 -28.54 14.73
CA LEU A 474 12.27 -28.17 14.02
C LEU A 474 13.44 -29.02 14.54
N ALA A 475 14.28 -29.47 13.61
CA ALA A 475 15.53 -30.15 13.90
C ALA A 475 16.57 -29.73 12.85
N TYR A 476 17.85 -29.87 13.15
CA TYR A 476 18.89 -29.63 12.14
C TYR A 476 20.01 -30.68 12.22
N ASP A 477 20.73 -30.88 11.12
CA ASP A 477 22.04 -31.51 11.13
C ASP A 477 23.05 -30.65 10.35
N ASP A 478 24.19 -31.23 9.94
CA ASP A 478 25.25 -30.47 9.26
C ASP A 478 24.85 -30.01 7.85
N THR A 479 23.77 -30.57 7.28
CA THR A 479 23.36 -30.33 5.88
C THR A 479 21.97 -29.70 5.79
N TYR A 480 21.05 -30.07 6.67
CA TYR A 480 19.63 -29.72 6.53
C TYR A 480 19.03 -29.07 7.78
N LEU A 481 18.11 -28.13 7.54
CA LEU A 481 17.09 -27.74 8.50
C LEU A 481 15.81 -28.53 8.17
N TYR A 482 15.36 -29.35 9.11
CA TYR A 482 14.15 -30.14 9.00
C TYR A 482 12.97 -29.39 9.60
N VAL A 483 11.83 -29.43 8.90
CA VAL A 483 10.57 -28.84 9.36
C VAL A 483 9.46 -29.88 9.23
N ALA A 484 8.70 -30.09 10.31
CA ALA A 484 7.46 -30.86 10.28
C ALA A 484 6.31 -30.07 10.89
N ALA A 485 5.11 -30.30 10.39
CA ALA A 485 3.87 -29.80 10.98
C ALA A 485 2.82 -30.92 10.97
N LYS A 486 2.11 -31.06 12.09
CA LYS A 486 0.95 -31.91 12.23
C LYS A 486 -0.28 -31.03 12.32
N VAL A 487 -1.14 -31.10 11.32
CA VAL A 487 -2.43 -30.43 11.28
C VAL A 487 -3.52 -31.45 11.63
N ARG A 488 -4.52 -31.04 12.41
CA ARG A 488 -5.71 -31.86 12.68
C ARG A 488 -6.70 -31.79 11.51
N ASP A 489 -6.24 -32.13 10.31
CA ASP A 489 -7.05 -32.27 9.10
C ASP A 489 -7.15 -33.74 8.68
N ARG A 490 -8.25 -34.13 8.06
CA ARG A 490 -8.51 -35.50 7.56
C ARG A 490 -8.32 -35.63 6.05
N ILE A 491 -8.09 -34.53 5.33
CA ILE A 491 -7.90 -34.50 3.88
C ILE A 491 -6.40 -34.49 3.57
N GLU A 492 -5.93 -35.44 2.77
CA GLU A 492 -4.56 -35.42 2.23
C GLU A 492 -4.46 -34.40 1.08
N ASP A 493 -3.53 -33.45 1.19
CA ASP A 493 -3.19 -32.51 0.12
C ASP A 493 -2.08 -33.13 -0.76
N PRO A 494 -2.19 -33.11 -2.11
CA PRO A 494 -1.20 -33.71 -3.00
C PRO A 494 0.16 -32.96 -3.01
N GLY A 495 0.26 -31.81 -2.34
CA GLY A 495 1.45 -30.96 -2.30
C GLY A 495 1.52 -29.99 -3.48
N THR A 496 2.45 -29.03 -3.39
CA THR A 496 2.75 -28.08 -4.46
C THR A 496 3.86 -28.62 -5.38
N LEU A 497 3.97 -28.06 -6.58
CA LEU A 497 5.05 -28.35 -7.52
C LEU A 497 6.42 -28.10 -6.84
N ARG A 498 7.32 -29.08 -6.88
CA ARG A 498 8.68 -28.94 -6.33
C ARG A 498 9.52 -28.12 -7.31
N PHE A 499 10.29 -27.17 -6.80
CA PHE A 499 11.22 -26.38 -7.63
C PHE A 499 12.23 -27.25 -8.39
N ALA A 500 12.61 -28.39 -7.83
CA ALA A 500 13.51 -29.34 -8.49
C ALA A 500 12.91 -29.97 -9.76
N ASP A 501 11.59 -29.96 -9.89
CA ASP A 501 10.84 -30.61 -10.97
C ASP A 501 10.09 -29.57 -11.83
N ARG A 502 10.44 -28.27 -11.72
CA ARG A 502 9.82 -27.17 -12.48
C ARG A 502 10.54 -26.98 -13.82
N ASP A 503 9.79 -27.00 -14.92
CA ASP A 503 10.27 -26.66 -16.27
C ASP A 503 9.95 -25.18 -16.57
N ASP A 504 10.98 -24.36 -16.73
CA ASP A 504 10.81 -22.92 -16.94
C ASP A 504 10.37 -22.58 -18.37
N ASP A 505 10.75 -23.36 -19.39
CA ASP A 505 10.46 -23.05 -20.79
C ASP A 505 8.97 -23.19 -21.13
N THR A 506 8.29 -24.14 -20.48
CA THR A 506 6.83 -24.37 -20.64
C THR A 506 5.95 -23.27 -20.05
N PHE A 507 6.47 -22.46 -19.13
CA PHE A 507 5.71 -21.39 -18.48
C PHE A 507 5.76 -20.05 -19.22
N PHE A 508 6.69 -19.86 -20.17
CA PHE A 508 6.94 -18.53 -20.72
C PHE A 508 6.80 -18.40 -22.25
N TYR A 509 7.04 -19.44 -23.06
CA TYR A 509 7.15 -19.29 -24.53
C TYR A 509 6.54 -20.45 -25.36
N PRO A 510 5.20 -20.57 -25.46
CA PRO A 510 4.58 -21.58 -26.32
C PRO A 510 4.82 -21.23 -27.79
N GLN A 511 5.09 -22.25 -28.60
CA GLN A 511 5.34 -22.15 -30.03
C GLN A 511 4.14 -21.59 -30.83
N VAL A 512 2.92 -21.70 -30.30
CA VAL A 512 1.69 -21.19 -30.92
C VAL A 512 0.80 -20.56 -29.84
N SER A 513 0.22 -19.40 -30.16
CA SER A 513 -0.78 -18.73 -29.33
C SER A 513 -2.07 -18.49 -30.13
N HIS A 514 -3.22 -18.62 -29.46
CA HIS A 514 -4.52 -18.29 -30.02
C HIS A 514 -5.02 -16.94 -29.49
N GLU A 515 -5.66 -16.15 -30.36
CA GLU A 515 -6.29 -14.89 -30.00
C GLU A 515 -7.82 -15.06 -29.88
N LEU A 516 -8.40 -14.39 -28.88
CA LEU A 516 -9.84 -14.32 -28.72
C LEU A 516 -10.39 -13.28 -29.70
N ASP A 517 -11.46 -13.62 -30.45
CA ASP A 517 -12.12 -12.66 -31.33
C ASP A 517 -12.94 -11.67 -30.48
N LEU A 518 -12.32 -10.54 -30.11
CA LEU A 518 -12.94 -9.50 -29.27
C LEU A 518 -14.19 -8.87 -29.90
N SER A 519 -14.36 -8.96 -31.23
CA SER A 519 -15.56 -8.47 -31.90
C SER A 519 -16.79 -9.32 -31.57
N GLN A 520 -16.60 -10.63 -31.33
CA GLN A 520 -17.68 -11.60 -31.08
C GLN A 520 -17.74 -12.11 -29.64
N ALA A 521 -16.67 -11.98 -28.86
CA ALA A 521 -16.58 -12.54 -27.53
C ALA A 521 -17.47 -11.77 -26.52
N LEU A 522 -18.35 -12.51 -25.85
CA LEU A 522 -19.29 -12.03 -24.85
C LEU A 522 -19.15 -12.87 -23.58
N PHE A 523 -18.70 -12.26 -22.48
CA PHE A 523 -18.60 -12.97 -21.21
C PHE A 523 -18.85 -12.04 -20.03
N LYS A 524 -19.91 -12.33 -19.27
CA LYS A 524 -20.31 -11.58 -18.10
C LYS A 524 -19.76 -12.20 -16.81
N VAL A 525 -19.27 -11.38 -15.88
CA VAL A 525 -18.96 -11.72 -14.49
C VAL A 525 -19.86 -10.95 -13.51
N ASP A 526 -19.96 -11.41 -12.27
CA ASP A 526 -20.71 -10.73 -11.19
C ASP A 526 -19.73 -10.05 -10.22
N ARG A 527 -20.01 -8.80 -9.85
CA ARG A 527 -19.34 -8.05 -8.78
C ARG A 527 -20.41 -7.57 -7.81
N VAL A 528 -20.38 -8.08 -6.58
CA VAL A 528 -21.40 -7.75 -5.57
C VAL A 528 -20.74 -7.46 -4.23
N HIS A 529 -20.82 -6.22 -3.77
CA HIS A 529 -20.56 -5.83 -2.38
C HIS A 529 -21.89 -5.56 -1.68
N LYS A 530 -22.14 -6.30 -0.60
CA LYS A 530 -23.48 -6.43 0.01
C LYS A 530 -24.06 -5.12 0.57
N ARG A 531 -23.24 -4.11 0.86
CA ARG A 531 -23.66 -2.81 1.39
C ARG A 531 -22.81 -1.69 0.80
N SER A 532 -23.44 -0.58 0.43
CA SER A 532 -22.78 0.61 -0.06
C SER A 532 -23.28 1.86 0.67
N ALA A 533 -22.37 2.81 0.92
CA ALA A 533 -22.69 4.16 1.37
C ALA A 533 -22.71 5.18 0.22
N ASN A 534 -22.28 4.80 -0.99
CA ASN A 534 -22.26 5.70 -2.15
C ASN A 534 -23.71 5.98 -2.61
N PRO A 535 -24.15 7.26 -2.63
CA PRO A 535 -25.52 7.63 -3.01
C PRO A 535 -25.84 7.33 -4.48
N ALA A 536 -24.85 7.16 -5.33
CA ALA A 536 -25.07 6.76 -6.72
C ALA A 536 -25.39 5.27 -6.87
N HIS A 537 -25.08 4.41 -5.90
CA HIS A 537 -25.44 3.00 -6.01
C HIS A 537 -26.95 2.80 -5.82
N LEU A 538 -27.53 1.83 -6.53
CA LEU A 538 -28.97 1.59 -6.50
C LEU A 538 -29.45 1.25 -5.10
N TRP A 539 -30.60 1.78 -4.73
CA TRP A 539 -31.34 1.29 -3.58
C TRP A 539 -31.73 -0.18 -3.78
N ARG A 540 -31.67 -0.94 -2.69
CA ARG A 540 -32.27 -2.26 -2.64
C ARG A 540 -33.80 -2.12 -2.71
N PRO A 541 -34.49 -3.02 -3.41
CA PRO A 541 -35.96 -3.00 -3.50
C PRO A 541 -36.67 -3.06 -2.14
N ASP A 542 -36.05 -3.73 -1.17
CA ASP A 542 -36.54 -3.85 0.21
C ASP A 542 -36.34 -2.59 1.07
N GLY A 543 -35.73 -1.53 0.52
CA GLY A 543 -35.45 -0.27 1.23
C GLY A 543 -34.36 -0.36 2.31
N THR A 544 -33.67 -1.51 2.45
CA THR A 544 -32.72 -1.74 3.56
C THR A 544 -31.33 -1.10 3.36
N GLY A 545 -31.17 -0.27 2.33
CA GLY A 545 -29.92 0.41 2.00
C GLY A 545 -29.56 0.29 0.52
N ARG A 546 -28.33 0.69 0.18
CA ARG A 546 -27.80 0.63 -1.19
C ARG A 546 -26.85 -0.54 -1.40
N ILE A 547 -26.75 -0.98 -2.65
CA ILE A 547 -25.92 -2.12 -3.05
C ILE A 547 -24.95 -1.76 -4.18
N ASP A 548 -23.67 -2.09 -4.03
CA ASP A 548 -22.72 -2.08 -5.14
C ASP A 548 -22.74 -3.44 -5.84
N GLY A 549 -23.82 -3.67 -6.59
CA GLY A 549 -24.01 -4.87 -7.37
C GLY A 549 -24.01 -4.54 -8.85
N ARG A 550 -23.14 -5.20 -9.62
CA ARG A 550 -23.04 -4.98 -11.07
C ARG A 550 -22.53 -6.19 -11.84
N TRP A 551 -22.96 -6.26 -13.08
CA TRP A 551 -22.39 -7.10 -14.11
C TRP A 551 -21.28 -6.37 -14.83
N GLU A 552 -20.21 -7.10 -15.15
CA GLU A 552 -19.10 -6.59 -15.95
C GLU A 552 -18.71 -7.60 -17.03
N ASN A 553 -17.97 -7.15 -18.07
CA ASN A 553 -17.24 -8.07 -18.93
C ASN A 553 -16.09 -8.74 -18.14
N SER A 554 -15.73 -9.98 -18.50
CA SER A 554 -14.53 -10.64 -17.98
C SER A 554 -13.26 -9.90 -18.37
N THR A 555 -12.17 -10.14 -17.62
CA THR A 555 -10.81 -9.70 -17.97
C THR A 555 -10.37 -10.14 -19.36
N LYS A 556 -11.02 -11.16 -19.93
CA LYS A 556 -10.70 -11.75 -21.24
C LYS A 556 -11.51 -11.17 -22.40
N THR A 557 -12.59 -10.42 -22.15
CA THR A 557 -13.47 -9.88 -23.22
C THR A 557 -13.62 -8.37 -23.08
N GLN A 558 -14.07 -7.68 -24.14
CA GLN A 558 -14.41 -6.25 -24.09
C GLN A 558 -15.92 -5.99 -24.01
N ALA A 559 -16.72 -7.05 -24.04
CA ALA A 559 -18.17 -6.94 -24.03
C ALA A 559 -18.84 -8.07 -23.25
N PHE A 560 -20.07 -7.79 -22.84
CA PHE A 560 -21.09 -8.78 -22.53
C PHE A 560 -22.42 -8.30 -23.10
N ALA A 561 -23.42 -9.17 -23.14
CA ALA A 561 -24.73 -8.80 -23.67
C ALA A 561 -25.86 -9.33 -22.82
N ILE A 562 -27.05 -8.78 -23.04
CA ILE A 562 -28.32 -9.28 -22.57
C ILE A 562 -29.25 -9.50 -23.77
N ASP A 563 -30.02 -10.59 -23.73
CA ASP A 563 -31.06 -10.91 -24.71
C ASP A 563 -32.42 -10.74 -24.03
N LEU A 564 -33.24 -9.83 -24.55
CA LEU A 564 -34.62 -9.58 -24.13
C LEU A 564 -35.58 -10.14 -25.18
N THR A 565 -36.63 -10.81 -24.72
CA THR A 565 -37.82 -11.12 -25.53
C THR A 565 -39.00 -10.40 -24.93
N ILE A 566 -39.51 -9.41 -25.67
CA ILE A 566 -40.66 -8.57 -25.31
C ILE A 566 -41.77 -8.85 -26.34
N PRO A 567 -43.04 -9.00 -25.94
CA PRO A 567 -44.12 -9.28 -26.90
C PRO A 567 -44.27 -8.18 -27.96
N ASP A 568 -44.37 -8.57 -29.25
CA ASP A 568 -44.43 -7.63 -30.39
C ASP A 568 -45.58 -6.59 -30.28
N GLY A 569 -46.69 -6.95 -29.62
CA GLY A 569 -47.86 -6.09 -29.41
C GLY A 569 -47.92 -5.35 -28.07
N LYS A 570 -46.89 -5.48 -27.22
CA LYS A 570 -46.81 -4.81 -25.91
C LYS A 570 -45.42 -4.19 -25.70
N PRO A 571 -45.14 -3.03 -26.31
CA PRO A 571 -43.87 -2.35 -26.11
C PRO A 571 -43.62 -2.03 -24.63
N ARG A 572 -42.34 -2.00 -24.27
CA ARG A 572 -41.87 -1.71 -22.91
C ARG A 572 -40.78 -0.67 -22.96
N GLN A 573 -40.82 0.27 -22.03
CA GLN A 573 -39.66 1.06 -21.71
C GLN A 573 -38.70 0.18 -20.91
N VAL A 574 -37.44 0.17 -21.33
CA VAL A 574 -36.35 -0.56 -20.68
C VAL A 574 -35.28 0.45 -20.31
N ALA A 575 -35.07 0.67 -19.01
CA ALA A 575 -34.01 1.52 -18.51
C ALA A 575 -32.86 0.65 -17.97
N LEU A 576 -31.67 0.84 -18.53
CA LEU A 576 -30.45 0.14 -18.15
C LEU A 576 -29.60 1.06 -17.28
N TYR A 577 -29.35 0.69 -16.03
CA TYR A 577 -28.56 1.51 -15.12
C TYR A 577 -27.08 1.12 -15.14
N ILE A 578 -26.23 2.09 -15.50
CA ILE A 578 -24.78 1.97 -15.49
C ILE A 578 -24.23 2.76 -14.29
N PRO A 579 -23.62 2.08 -13.29
CA PRO A 579 -23.16 2.72 -12.05
C PRO A 579 -21.91 3.60 -12.30
N PRO A 580 -21.52 4.44 -11.33
CA PRO A 580 -20.32 5.28 -11.43
C PRO A 580 -19.05 4.52 -11.79
N GLY A 581 -18.11 5.25 -12.38
CA GLY A 581 -16.81 4.76 -12.84
C GLY A 581 -16.18 5.74 -13.81
N GLU A 582 -15.04 5.37 -14.36
CA GLU A 582 -14.35 6.17 -15.37
C GLU A 582 -14.42 5.47 -16.72
N PHE A 583 -14.71 6.25 -17.76
CA PHE A 583 -14.33 6.00 -19.14
C PHE A 583 -13.53 7.24 -19.57
N ASP A 584 -12.50 7.05 -20.37
CA ASP A 584 -11.78 8.12 -21.04
C ASP A 584 -12.41 8.45 -22.40
N ALA A 585 -11.62 9.02 -23.32
CA ALA A 585 -12.02 9.29 -24.70
C ALA A 585 -12.54 8.03 -25.46
N ALA A 586 -12.25 6.81 -24.99
CA ALA A 586 -12.67 5.58 -25.64
C ALA A 586 -14.13 5.20 -25.32
N GLY A 587 -14.70 5.60 -24.18
CA GLY A 587 -16.11 5.37 -23.83
C GLY A 587 -16.60 3.90 -23.84
N MET A 588 -17.92 3.72 -23.68
CA MET A 588 -18.63 2.45 -23.86
C MET A 588 -19.77 2.61 -24.86
N ASP A 589 -20.01 1.59 -25.70
CA ASP A 589 -21.17 1.52 -26.56
C ASP A 589 -22.24 0.57 -26.02
N ILE A 590 -23.49 0.94 -26.31
CA ILE A 590 -24.67 0.10 -26.15
C ILE A 590 -25.24 -0.19 -27.53
N GLU A 591 -25.04 -1.41 -28.01
CA GLU A 591 -25.42 -1.84 -29.36
C GLU A 591 -26.72 -2.67 -29.30
N LEU A 592 -27.73 -2.30 -30.09
CA LEU A 592 -29.00 -3.02 -30.17
C LEU A 592 -29.08 -3.82 -31.46
N TYR A 593 -29.49 -5.09 -31.36
CA TYR A 593 -29.62 -5.99 -32.49
C TYR A 593 -30.92 -6.78 -32.43
N ASP A 594 -31.74 -6.68 -33.48
CA ASP A 594 -32.95 -7.48 -33.65
C ASP A 594 -32.55 -8.90 -34.06
N ARG A 595 -32.73 -9.84 -33.12
CA ARG A 595 -32.36 -11.24 -33.34
C ARG A 595 -33.32 -11.98 -34.25
N LYS A 596 -34.55 -11.49 -34.44
CA LYS A 596 -35.56 -12.10 -35.32
C LYS A 596 -35.33 -11.65 -36.76
N ARG A 597 -35.08 -10.36 -36.98
CA ARG A 597 -34.83 -9.77 -38.30
C ARG A 597 -33.37 -9.80 -38.72
N GLN A 598 -32.46 -10.14 -37.80
CA GLN A 598 -31.01 -10.15 -38.01
C GLN A 598 -30.47 -8.81 -38.52
N MET A 599 -30.86 -7.72 -37.86
CA MET A 599 -30.42 -6.36 -38.22
C MET A 599 -30.04 -5.56 -36.97
N SER A 600 -29.06 -4.67 -37.12
CA SER A 600 -28.75 -3.67 -36.10
C SER A 600 -29.89 -2.67 -36.00
N LEU A 601 -30.29 -2.34 -34.77
CA LEU A 601 -31.33 -1.36 -34.46
C LEU A 601 -30.74 0.00 -34.05
N GLY A 602 -29.46 0.05 -33.69
CA GLY A 602 -28.78 1.27 -33.27
C GLY A 602 -27.55 1.01 -32.39
N ARG A 603 -26.76 2.06 -32.19
CA ARG A 603 -25.59 2.08 -31.30
C ARG A 603 -25.52 3.43 -30.63
N GLU A 604 -25.47 3.43 -29.31
CA GLU A 604 -25.35 4.65 -28.50
C GLU A 604 -24.03 4.65 -27.75
N ARG A 605 -23.28 5.75 -27.88
CA ARG A 605 -21.99 5.95 -27.18
C ARG A 605 -22.23 6.65 -25.84
N LEU A 606 -21.64 6.12 -24.79
CA LEU A 606 -21.59 6.69 -23.45
C LEU A 606 -20.14 7.04 -23.09
N GLU A 607 -19.83 8.33 -23.05
CA GLU A 607 -18.46 8.84 -22.85
C GLU A 607 -18.12 9.09 -21.38
N THR A 608 -19.12 9.43 -20.55
CA THR A 608 -18.89 9.75 -19.13
C THR A 608 -19.99 9.16 -18.25
N LEU A 609 -19.61 8.65 -17.07
CA LEU A 609 -20.55 8.04 -16.13
C LEU A 609 -21.03 8.99 -15.03
N GLY A 610 -20.23 9.95 -14.57
CA GLY A 610 -20.59 10.86 -13.48
C GLY A 610 -21.13 10.10 -12.25
N LYS A 611 -22.33 10.47 -11.78
CA LYS A 611 -23.04 9.80 -10.67
C LYS A 611 -23.87 8.57 -11.12
N GLY A 612 -23.50 7.95 -12.24
CA GLY A 612 -24.23 6.86 -12.88
C GLY A 612 -25.36 7.35 -13.78
N VAL A 613 -25.70 6.54 -14.79
CA VAL A 613 -26.54 6.93 -15.92
C VAL A 613 -27.54 5.83 -16.26
N TYR A 614 -28.78 6.18 -16.60
CA TYR A 614 -29.71 5.27 -17.27
C TYR A 614 -29.66 5.46 -18.78
N ALA A 615 -29.47 4.37 -19.52
CA ALA A 615 -29.76 4.32 -20.94
C ALA A 615 -31.20 3.83 -21.14
N VAL A 616 -32.08 4.69 -21.65
CA VAL A 616 -33.52 4.43 -21.73
C VAL A 616 -33.92 4.11 -23.17
N TYR A 617 -34.61 2.99 -23.34
CA TYR A 617 -35.09 2.50 -24.62
C TYR A 617 -36.59 2.19 -24.56
N ARG A 618 -37.27 2.19 -25.71
CA ARG A 618 -38.60 1.62 -25.87
C ARG A 618 -38.54 0.49 -26.89
N LEU A 619 -38.75 -0.74 -26.43
CA LEU A 619 -38.41 -1.96 -27.17
C LEU A 619 -39.61 -2.91 -27.29
N ALA A 620 -39.61 -3.72 -28.35
CA ALA A 620 -40.49 -4.87 -28.55
C ALA A 620 -39.74 -5.93 -29.38
N GLY A 621 -40.18 -7.18 -29.32
CA GLY A 621 -39.59 -8.29 -30.05
C GLY A 621 -38.36 -8.90 -29.37
N LYS A 622 -37.48 -9.53 -30.16
CA LYS A 622 -36.28 -10.23 -29.67
C LYS A 622 -35.04 -9.36 -29.87
N VAL A 623 -34.58 -8.70 -28.82
CA VAL A 623 -33.49 -7.72 -28.89
C VAL A 623 -32.28 -8.22 -28.12
N ARG A 624 -31.09 -8.20 -28.74
CA ARG A 624 -29.82 -8.30 -28.05
C ARG A 624 -29.29 -6.90 -27.78
N ILE A 625 -28.87 -6.65 -26.56
CA ILE A 625 -28.23 -5.40 -26.13
C ILE A 625 -26.82 -5.77 -25.70
N THR A 626 -25.82 -5.30 -26.44
CA THR A 626 -24.40 -5.55 -26.15
C THR A 626 -23.81 -4.30 -25.51
N LEU A 627 -23.15 -4.46 -24.37
CA LEU A 627 -22.40 -3.40 -23.70
C LEU A 627 -20.91 -3.65 -23.99
N ARG A 628 -20.26 -2.71 -24.69
CA ARG A 628 -18.90 -2.87 -25.22
C ARG A 628 -18.01 -1.69 -24.87
N VAL A 629 -16.85 -1.97 -24.31
CA VAL A 629 -15.75 -0.99 -24.14
C VAL A 629 -14.72 -1.15 -25.25
N HIS A 630 -13.90 -0.13 -25.48
CA HIS A 630 -12.88 -0.11 -26.53
C HIS A 630 -11.45 -0.17 -26.00
N ASP A 631 -11.30 0.01 -24.69
CA ASP A 631 -10.04 -0.18 -23.99
C ASP A 631 -10.13 -1.37 -23.02
N TRP A 632 -9.03 -2.11 -22.88
CA TRP A 632 -8.89 -3.24 -21.97
C TRP A 632 -8.80 -2.82 -20.50
N HIS A 633 -8.43 -1.56 -20.23
CA HIS A 633 -8.43 -0.95 -18.89
C HIS A 633 -9.84 -0.77 -18.34
N TYR A 634 -10.83 -0.53 -19.21
CA TYR A 634 -12.21 -0.30 -18.80
C TYR A 634 -13.03 -1.58 -18.76
N ARG A 635 -14.14 -1.49 -18.03
CA ARG A 635 -15.15 -2.55 -17.96
C ARG A 635 -16.48 -1.97 -18.37
N ALA A 636 -17.18 -2.64 -19.29
CA ALA A 636 -18.60 -2.44 -19.48
C ALA A 636 -19.32 -2.80 -18.18
N ARG A 637 -20.32 -2.01 -17.77
CA ARG A 637 -21.02 -2.20 -16.48
C ARG A 637 -22.53 -2.15 -16.66
N LEU A 638 -23.25 -2.96 -15.90
CA LEU A 638 -24.71 -2.89 -15.77
C LEU A 638 -25.12 -3.29 -14.35
N ALA A 639 -25.71 -2.37 -13.60
CA ALA A 639 -26.12 -2.59 -12.21
C ALA A 639 -27.63 -2.81 -12.06
N GLY A 640 -28.44 -2.34 -13.01
CA GLY A 640 -29.87 -2.59 -12.97
C GLY A 640 -30.56 -2.56 -14.34
N ILE A 641 -31.70 -3.24 -14.42
CA ILE A 641 -32.60 -3.28 -15.58
C ILE A 641 -34.01 -3.03 -15.08
N PHE A 642 -34.72 -2.05 -15.62
CA PHE A 642 -36.05 -1.65 -15.16
C PHE A 642 -37.04 -1.64 -16.32
N PHE A 643 -38.26 -2.11 -16.07
CA PHE A 643 -39.31 -2.26 -17.06
C PHE A 643 -40.53 -1.40 -16.70
N ASP A 644 -40.99 -0.60 -17.66
CA ASP A 644 -42.19 0.22 -17.55
C ASP A 644 -43.06 0.11 -18.83
N PRO A 645 -44.35 0.47 -18.77
CA PRO A 645 -45.20 0.49 -19.96
C PRO A 645 -44.68 1.47 -21.02
N ALA A 646 -44.86 1.13 -22.31
CA ALA A 646 -44.61 2.05 -23.41
C ALA A 646 -45.64 1.90 -24.53
N ASP A 647 -46.02 3.02 -25.14
CA ASP A 647 -47.04 3.03 -26.20
C ASP A 647 -46.52 2.49 -27.54
N LYS A 648 -45.20 2.62 -27.79
CA LYS A 648 -44.55 2.18 -29.04
C LYS A 648 -43.09 1.82 -28.81
N ALA A 649 -42.56 0.92 -29.62
CA ALA A 649 -41.15 0.53 -29.62
C ALA A 649 -40.31 1.47 -30.50
N SER A 650 -40.07 2.70 -30.03
CA SER A 650 -39.37 3.74 -30.80
C SER A 650 -37.85 3.64 -30.79
N GLY A 651 -37.25 2.66 -30.11
CA GLY A 651 -35.79 2.55 -29.97
C GLY A 651 -35.26 3.42 -28.83
N PHE A 652 -34.10 4.03 -29.02
CA PHE A 652 -33.45 4.86 -27.99
C PHE A 652 -34.28 6.10 -27.66
N VAL A 653 -34.43 6.39 -26.37
CA VAL A 653 -35.14 7.57 -25.86
C VAL A 653 -34.13 8.63 -25.42
N GLY A 654 -33.10 8.23 -24.68
CA GLY A 654 -32.07 9.14 -24.19
C GLY A 654 -31.31 8.58 -22.99
N PHE A 655 -30.35 9.39 -22.52
CA PHE A 655 -29.62 9.15 -21.28
C PHE A 655 -30.20 10.00 -20.15
N ASP A 656 -30.63 9.36 -19.07
CA ASP A 656 -31.03 10.04 -17.84
C ASP A 656 -29.85 10.02 -16.84
N ARG A 657 -29.35 11.22 -16.52
CA ARG A 657 -28.23 11.43 -15.60
C ARG A 657 -28.65 12.04 -14.27
N GLU A 658 -29.90 12.46 -14.16
CA GLU A 658 -30.42 13.15 -12.97
C GLU A 658 -30.86 12.15 -11.92
N THR A 659 -31.46 11.04 -12.35
CA THR A 659 -32.04 10.02 -11.46
C THR A 659 -31.00 9.28 -10.63
N SER A 660 -29.79 9.06 -11.18
CA SER A 660 -28.67 8.42 -10.46
C SER A 660 -29.11 7.14 -9.71
N GLY A 661 -28.74 6.94 -8.45
CA GLY A 661 -29.13 5.77 -7.67
C GLY A 661 -30.62 5.75 -7.22
N GLU A 662 -31.41 6.78 -7.52
CA GLU A 662 -32.79 6.99 -7.02
C GLU A 662 -33.84 6.48 -8.00
N TRP A 663 -33.92 5.17 -8.19
CA TRP A 663 -34.81 4.57 -9.19
C TRP A 663 -36.29 4.48 -8.78
N PHE A 664 -36.59 4.53 -7.49
CA PHE A 664 -37.96 4.47 -6.98
C PHE A 664 -38.81 5.58 -7.60
N ASP A 665 -40.07 5.28 -7.89
CA ASP A 665 -41.07 6.16 -8.52
C ASP A 665 -40.74 6.64 -9.95
N ARG A 666 -39.56 6.30 -10.49
CA ARG A 666 -39.13 6.71 -11.84
C ARG A 666 -39.00 5.55 -12.83
N TYR A 667 -38.52 4.40 -12.38
CA TYR A 667 -38.31 3.23 -13.23
C TYR A 667 -38.73 1.94 -12.52
N GLY A 668 -39.24 0.96 -13.29
CA GLY A 668 -39.46 -0.41 -12.82
C GLY A 668 -40.87 -0.71 -12.32
N ALA A 669 -41.88 0.02 -12.76
CA ALA A 669 -43.27 -0.15 -12.35
C ALA A 669 -43.87 -1.51 -12.76
N GLU A 670 -43.39 -2.14 -13.83
CA GLU A 670 -43.82 -3.49 -14.25
C GLU A 670 -42.85 -4.61 -13.83
N GLY A 671 -41.65 -4.24 -13.36
CA GLY A 671 -40.63 -5.17 -12.93
C GLY A 671 -39.22 -4.58 -13.03
N PHE A 672 -38.26 -5.22 -12.35
CA PHE A 672 -36.89 -4.76 -12.28
C PHE A 672 -35.93 -5.90 -11.96
N TYR A 673 -34.65 -5.67 -12.22
CA TYR A 673 -33.54 -6.46 -11.75
C TYR A 673 -32.47 -5.52 -11.19
N VAL A 674 -32.27 -5.54 -9.86
CA VAL A 674 -31.10 -4.94 -9.20
C VAL A 674 -30.06 -6.02 -8.95
N VAL A 675 -28.88 -5.90 -9.55
CA VAL A 675 -27.83 -6.94 -9.46
C VAL A 675 -27.40 -7.13 -8.00
N GLY A 676 -27.33 -8.38 -7.54
CA GLY A 676 -26.92 -8.74 -6.17
C GLY A 676 -28.00 -8.54 -5.10
N ALA A 677 -29.19 -8.04 -5.45
CA ALA A 677 -30.34 -7.93 -4.58
C ALA A 677 -31.50 -8.79 -5.11
N GLU A 678 -32.67 -8.20 -5.35
CA GLU A 678 -33.88 -8.89 -5.80
C GLU A 678 -34.19 -8.60 -7.28
N ARG A 679 -34.88 -9.56 -7.91
CA ARG A 679 -35.33 -9.50 -9.29
C ARG A 679 -36.81 -9.85 -9.35
N ILE A 680 -37.60 -8.96 -9.95
CA ILE A 680 -39.02 -9.15 -10.25
C ILE A 680 -39.17 -9.05 -11.77
N ASP A 681 -39.33 -10.19 -12.42
CA ASP A 681 -39.52 -10.24 -13.88
C ASP A 681 -40.98 -9.92 -14.24
N PRO A 682 -41.23 -9.05 -15.24
CA PRO A 682 -42.54 -8.95 -15.86
C PRO A 682 -42.94 -10.33 -16.44
N PRO A 683 -44.19 -10.79 -16.24
CA PRO A 683 -44.58 -12.17 -16.51
C PRO A 683 -44.49 -12.56 -18.00
N ASP A 684 -44.47 -11.60 -18.91
CA ASP A 684 -44.42 -11.80 -20.37
C ASP A 684 -43.08 -11.39 -21.01
N ILE A 685 -42.06 -11.04 -20.21
CA ILE A 685 -40.71 -10.72 -20.68
C ILE A 685 -39.74 -11.82 -20.26
N SER A 686 -38.82 -12.20 -21.15
CA SER A 686 -37.68 -13.05 -20.77
C SER A 686 -36.34 -12.35 -20.98
N LEU A 687 -35.46 -12.49 -19.99
CA LEU A 687 -34.08 -11.98 -19.99
C LEU A 687 -33.11 -13.16 -19.95
N ARG A 688 -32.12 -13.16 -20.85
CA ARG A 688 -31.01 -14.11 -20.86
C ARG A 688 -29.68 -13.39 -21.00
N VAL A 689 -28.62 -13.96 -20.45
CA VAL A 689 -27.24 -13.49 -20.66
C VAL A 689 -26.54 -14.49 -21.57
N PRO A 690 -26.33 -14.20 -22.86
CA PRO A 690 -25.53 -15.07 -23.72
C PRO A 690 -24.07 -15.10 -23.27
N LYS A 691 -23.45 -16.27 -23.42
CA LYS A 691 -22.01 -16.47 -23.23
C LYS A 691 -21.42 -17.02 -24.52
N VAL A 692 -20.55 -16.24 -25.15
CA VAL A 692 -19.84 -16.60 -26.39
C VAL A 692 -18.36 -16.36 -26.13
N ILE A 693 -17.58 -17.44 -26.05
CA ILE A 693 -16.11 -17.37 -26.04
C ILE A 693 -15.70 -18.03 -27.34
N LYS A 694 -15.12 -17.27 -28.26
CA LYS A 694 -14.70 -17.74 -29.57
C LYS A 694 -13.23 -17.46 -29.78
#